data_AF-A0A553NJ90-F1
#
_entry.id   AF-A0A553NJ90-F1
#
_cell.length_a   1.000
_cell.length_b   1.000
_cell.length_c   1.000
_cell.angle_alpha   90.00
_cell.angle_beta   90.00
_cell.angle_gamma   90.00
#
_symmetry.space_group_name_H-M   'P 1'
#
loop_
_entity.id
_entity.type
_entity.pdbx_description
1 polymer ?
#
loop_
_entity_poly.entity_id
_entity_poly.type
_entity_poly.pdbx_seq_one_letter_code
_entity_poly.pdbx_strand_id
1 'polypeptide(L)'
;MVVLVVVVGSVVDFGCDVSVTMVVVVTVCWLVCDSVVAEDEDSSVLVSDSVVCEVEDSSVLVPDSVVAEVKDSAVLVEDPAVLVTDSVVAEVEDSTVLVSDSVVAEVEDSSVLVSDSVVAEVEDSSLLVSDSVVAEPKDSTVLVSNSVVAEVEDSSELVSDSIVAEVKDSSELVSDSIVAEGKDSAVLVTDSVIAEVEDSSVLVSDSVVAEVEDSSALVSDSVVVEVKDSAVLVSDSVVVEVKDSAVLVSDSVVVEVKDSAVLVSDSVVAEVEDSSALVIDSVLAEVKDSSVFVSDSVVAEVEDSSALVSDSVLAEVKDSSALVTDSVVAEVKDSSVLVCDSVVAEVEDSSVLVTDSVVAEVKDSSVLVTDSVVAEVEDSSVLVNDSVVAEVEDSSLLVTDSVVAEVEDSFVLVNDSVVAEVEDSSVFVSDSVVAEVEDSSALVSDSVVAEVKDSSVLVSDSVVAEVEESSELVSDSVVAKVEDSSVLVSDSVVAEVEDSSALVSDSVVAEVEDSSALVSDSVLAEVKDSSVFVSDSVVAEVEDSSALVSDSVLAEVKDSSALVTDSVVAEVKDSSVFVSDSVVAEVEDLSVLVTDSVVAEVKDSSVLVTDSVVAEVKDSSVLVCDSVVAEVEDSSVLVPDSVVAEVKDSSVLVTDSVVAEVEDSSVLVSDSVVAEVEDSSVFVSDSVVAEVKDSSVLVSDSVVAEVEESSELVSDSFVAEVEDSSVLIGDSIVAEVEESSELVSDSVVAEVEDSSVFVSDSVVAEVEDSSVLVSDSVVAEVEDSSVLDSDVSFICESVVAVLESVLSG
;
A
#
# COMPACT_ATOMS: atom_id res chain seq x y z
N MET A 1 36.25 89.08 -48.36
CA MET A 1 36.06 88.42 -49.67
C MET A 1 34.76 87.66 -49.62
N VAL A 2 33.98 87.68 -50.70
CA VAL A 2 32.73 86.93 -50.84
C VAL A 2 33.01 85.45 -50.57
N VAL A 3 32.31 84.86 -49.59
CA VAL A 3 32.30 83.42 -49.36
C VAL A 3 31.51 82.79 -50.50
N LEU A 4 32.22 82.17 -51.46
CA LEU A 4 31.59 81.28 -52.42
C LEU A 4 31.71 79.86 -51.86
N VAL A 5 30.63 79.38 -51.25
CA VAL A 5 30.47 77.98 -50.87
C VAL A 5 30.32 77.17 -52.15
N VAL A 6 31.24 76.23 -52.40
CA VAL A 6 31.06 75.20 -53.44
C VAL A 6 30.92 73.86 -52.73
N VAL A 7 29.67 73.43 -52.55
CA VAL A 7 29.33 72.06 -52.13
C VAL A 7 29.43 71.17 -53.36
N VAL A 8 30.28 70.14 -53.33
CA VAL A 8 30.20 69.01 -54.26
C VAL A 8 30.14 67.74 -53.42
N GLY A 9 28.97 67.10 -53.39
CA GLY A 9 28.77 65.77 -52.82
C GLY A 9 27.83 64.98 -53.71
N SER A 10 28.34 63.91 -54.30
CA SER A 10 27.60 62.94 -55.11
C SER A 10 26.89 61.94 -54.21
N VAL A 11 25.65 61.58 -54.56
CA VAL A 11 24.85 60.54 -53.91
C VAL A 11 25.12 59.20 -54.58
N VAL A 12 25.49 58.18 -53.81
CA VAL A 12 25.28 56.76 -54.15
C VAL A 12 24.77 56.04 -52.90
N ASP A 13 23.67 55.33 -53.10
CA ASP A 13 22.77 54.68 -52.13
C ASP A 13 23.23 53.24 -51.82
N PHE A 14 23.19 52.79 -50.55
CA PHE A 14 22.74 51.46 -50.06
C PHE A 14 23.09 51.21 -48.56
N GLY A 15 22.07 50.91 -47.74
CA GLY A 15 22.11 50.04 -46.55
C GLY A 15 22.52 50.67 -45.20
N CYS A 16 21.73 50.39 -44.16
CA CYS A 16 21.73 51.00 -42.81
C CYS A 16 23.05 50.99 -42.02
N ASP A 17 23.07 51.86 -41.00
CA ASP A 17 24.09 52.21 -39.99
C ASP A 17 25.13 53.26 -40.41
N VAL A 18 25.02 54.45 -39.81
CA VAL A 18 25.90 55.60 -40.06
C VAL A 18 26.26 56.32 -38.76
N SER A 19 27.53 56.19 -38.36
CA SER A 19 28.26 57.24 -37.64
C SER A 19 28.87 58.20 -38.68
N VAL A 20 28.69 59.51 -38.48
CA VAL A 20 29.24 60.55 -39.37
C VAL A 20 30.47 61.14 -38.72
N THR A 21 31.66 60.79 -39.22
CA THR A 21 32.91 61.49 -38.86
C THR A 21 33.09 62.71 -39.75
N MET A 22 33.11 63.90 -39.17
CA MET A 22 33.34 65.16 -39.88
C MET A 22 34.81 65.59 -39.71
N VAL A 23 35.63 65.42 -40.74
CA VAL A 23 37.04 65.86 -40.72
C VAL A 23 37.13 67.28 -41.27
N VAL A 24 37.50 68.24 -40.42
CA VAL A 24 37.81 69.63 -40.81
C VAL A 24 39.33 69.74 -40.99
N VAL A 25 39.79 69.97 -42.22
CA VAL A 25 41.20 70.31 -42.50
C VAL A 25 41.31 71.80 -42.77
N VAL A 26 41.93 72.54 -41.84
CA VAL A 26 42.30 73.95 -42.02
C VAL A 26 43.73 74.01 -42.56
N THR A 27 43.93 74.64 -43.72
CA THR A 27 45.27 74.92 -44.24
C THR A 27 45.45 76.42 -44.43
N VAL A 28 46.41 77.01 -43.70
CA VAL A 28 46.78 78.43 -43.79
C VAL A 28 47.90 78.59 -44.83
N CYS A 29 47.72 79.49 -45.80
CA CYS A 29 48.80 79.87 -46.71
C CYS A 29 48.72 81.36 -47.07
N TRP A 30 49.78 82.11 -46.74
CA TRP A 30 49.97 83.54 -47.01
C TRP A 30 50.35 83.81 -48.47
N LEU A 31 49.88 84.92 -49.07
CA LEU A 31 50.51 85.49 -50.26
C LEU A 31 50.28 87.01 -50.45
N VAL A 32 51.42 87.69 -50.58
CA VAL A 32 51.69 89.12 -50.80
C VAL A 32 51.03 89.66 -52.08
N CYS A 33 50.43 90.86 -52.01
CA CYS A 33 49.91 91.60 -53.19
C CYS A 33 50.76 92.84 -53.49
N ASP A 34 51.14 92.97 -54.75
CA ASP A 34 51.78 94.14 -55.36
C ASP A 34 50.98 94.48 -56.62
N SER A 35 50.45 95.70 -56.74
CA SER A 35 50.05 96.33 -58.03
C SER A 35 49.58 97.78 -57.86
N VAL A 36 50.36 98.69 -58.43
CA VAL A 36 50.09 100.13 -58.62
C VAL A 36 49.32 100.37 -59.93
N VAL A 37 48.26 101.19 -59.87
CA VAL A 37 47.54 101.77 -61.02
C VAL A 37 47.97 103.22 -61.21
N ALA A 38 48.14 103.62 -62.48
CA ALA A 38 48.55 104.96 -62.91
C ALA A 38 47.39 105.79 -63.50
N GLU A 39 47.66 107.10 -63.55
CA GLU A 39 47.09 108.17 -64.40
C GLU A 39 46.10 109.19 -63.77
N ASP A 40 46.71 110.30 -63.35
CA ASP A 40 46.63 111.67 -63.91
C ASP A 40 45.66 112.78 -63.43
N GLU A 41 46.36 113.88 -63.10
CA GLU A 41 46.14 115.34 -63.11
C GLU A 41 44.94 116.06 -62.45
N ASP A 42 45.37 117.10 -61.69
CA ASP A 42 44.79 118.43 -61.48
C ASP A 42 43.67 118.67 -60.44
N SER A 43 44.09 119.13 -59.26
CA SER A 43 44.10 120.56 -58.86
C SER A 43 43.52 120.91 -57.47
N SER A 44 44.33 121.70 -56.73
CA SER A 44 44.04 122.58 -55.57
C SER A 44 43.57 121.93 -54.24
N VAL A 45 44.45 121.76 -53.25
CA VAL A 45 44.86 122.73 -52.20
C VAL A 45 43.71 123.13 -51.25
N LEU A 46 43.71 122.57 -50.03
CA LEU A 46 43.87 123.30 -48.74
C LEU A 46 43.86 122.33 -47.52
N VAL A 47 45.06 122.08 -46.99
CA VAL A 47 45.51 121.99 -45.58
C VAL A 47 44.44 121.85 -44.48
N SER A 48 44.59 120.84 -43.60
CA SER A 48 44.82 121.01 -42.14
C SER A 48 45.18 119.69 -41.46
N ASP A 49 46.28 119.73 -40.71
CA ASP A 49 47.03 118.67 -40.05
C ASP A 49 46.29 117.94 -38.91
N SER A 50 46.60 116.64 -38.74
CA SER A 50 47.10 116.11 -37.45
C SER A 50 47.54 114.65 -37.61
N VAL A 51 48.86 114.46 -37.66
CA VAL A 51 49.57 113.19 -37.50
C VAL A 51 49.74 112.94 -35.99
N VAL A 52 49.41 111.74 -35.52
CA VAL A 52 50.05 111.12 -34.35
C VAL A 52 50.44 109.70 -34.75
N CYS A 53 51.70 109.39 -34.50
CA CYS A 53 52.41 108.18 -34.90
C CYS A 53 52.14 107.00 -33.96
N GLU A 54 52.16 105.81 -34.54
CA GLU A 54 52.35 104.53 -33.88
C GLU A 54 53.71 104.48 -33.15
N VAL A 55 53.73 103.82 -31.99
CA VAL A 55 54.94 103.41 -31.28
C VAL A 55 54.84 101.89 -31.13
N GLU A 56 55.63 101.17 -31.91
CA GLU A 56 56.02 99.79 -31.62
C GLU A 56 57.14 99.80 -30.57
N ASP A 57 57.11 98.80 -29.69
CA ASP A 57 58.06 98.45 -28.63
C ASP A 57 58.21 99.44 -27.46
N SER A 58 57.44 99.23 -26.40
CA SER A 58 57.76 99.69 -25.04
C SER A 58 57.07 98.79 -24.01
N SER A 59 57.84 98.07 -23.20
CA SER A 59 57.37 97.49 -21.95
C SER A 59 56.88 98.62 -21.02
N VAL A 60 55.59 98.62 -20.72
CA VAL A 60 54.97 99.55 -19.77
C VAL A 60 54.97 98.87 -18.41
N LEU A 61 55.86 99.33 -17.52
CA LEU A 61 55.75 99.03 -16.09
C LEU A 61 54.63 99.90 -15.51
N VAL A 62 53.48 99.29 -15.21
CA VAL A 62 52.43 99.91 -14.38
C VAL A 62 52.84 99.73 -12.91
N PRO A 63 52.73 100.75 -12.05
CA PRO A 63 53.03 100.58 -10.63
C PRO A 63 51.90 99.82 -9.92
N ASP A 64 52.29 98.99 -8.94
CA ASP A 64 51.41 98.29 -8.00
C ASP A 64 50.15 99.10 -7.67
N SER A 65 48.97 98.57 -8.03
CA SER A 65 47.59 99.03 -7.68
C SER A 65 46.71 99.74 -8.72
N VAL A 66 47.01 99.70 -10.03
CA VAL A 66 46.05 100.18 -11.05
C VAL A 66 45.50 99.04 -11.88
N VAL A 67 44.23 98.74 -11.63
CA VAL A 67 43.38 97.95 -12.53
C VAL A 67 43.32 98.64 -13.90
N ALA A 68 43.93 98.05 -14.92
CA ALA A 68 43.80 98.50 -16.30
C ALA A 68 42.60 97.81 -16.96
N GLU A 69 41.57 98.57 -17.31
CA GLU A 69 40.46 98.09 -18.14
C GLU A 69 40.93 98.13 -19.60
N VAL A 70 41.20 96.96 -20.18
CA VAL A 70 41.52 96.82 -21.60
C VAL A 70 40.28 96.36 -22.35
N LYS A 71 39.95 97.07 -23.43
CA LYS A 71 38.83 96.79 -24.33
C LYS A 71 39.33 96.71 -25.77
N ASP A 72 38.82 95.74 -26.53
CA ASP A 72 39.02 95.60 -27.98
C ASP A 72 40.45 95.26 -28.46
N SER A 73 41.27 94.50 -27.72
CA SER A 73 42.63 94.11 -28.16
C SER A 73 43.07 92.75 -27.60
N ALA A 74 43.98 92.07 -28.32
CA ALA A 74 44.70 90.91 -27.80
C ALA A 74 45.79 91.37 -26.80
N VAL A 75 45.72 90.89 -25.56
CA VAL A 75 46.57 91.37 -24.46
C VAL A 75 47.32 90.19 -23.83
N LEU A 76 48.61 90.40 -23.56
CA LEU A 76 49.41 89.59 -22.63
C LEU A 76 49.41 90.31 -21.29
N VAL A 77 49.04 89.61 -20.21
CA VAL A 77 48.93 90.18 -18.87
C VAL A 77 50.03 89.60 -17.98
N GLU A 78 51.03 90.41 -17.64
CA GLU A 78 52.13 90.07 -16.70
C GLU A 78 52.07 90.90 -15.38
N ASP A 79 50.98 91.65 -15.16
CA ASP A 79 50.87 92.59 -14.02
C ASP A 79 50.00 92.01 -12.89
N PRO A 80 50.32 92.27 -11.61
CA PRO A 80 49.84 91.47 -10.48
C PRO A 80 48.33 91.58 -10.18
N ALA A 81 47.59 92.47 -10.84
CA ALA A 81 46.13 92.64 -10.66
C ALA A 81 45.47 93.34 -11.86
N VAL A 82 44.75 92.61 -12.73
CA VAL A 82 44.10 93.17 -13.93
C VAL A 82 42.61 92.78 -14.03
N LEU A 83 41.76 93.73 -14.44
CA LEU A 83 40.37 93.47 -14.82
C LEU A 83 40.27 93.47 -16.36
N VAL A 84 39.88 92.35 -16.95
CA VAL A 84 39.67 92.25 -18.40
C VAL A 84 38.18 92.08 -18.68
N THR A 85 37.64 92.92 -19.56
CA THR A 85 36.24 92.87 -19.99
C THR A 85 36.12 93.01 -21.50
N ASP A 86 35.18 92.32 -22.14
CA ASP A 86 34.90 92.42 -23.59
C ASP A 86 36.12 92.21 -24.51
N SER A 87 37.04 91.30 -24.16
CA SER A 87 38.33 91.18 -24.86
C SER A 87 38.74 89.74 -25.14
N VAL A 88 39.75 89.58 -26.01
CA VAL A 88 40.42 88.29 -26.24
C VAL A 88 41.79 88.37 -25.56
N VAL A 89 42.03 87.56 -24.55
CA VAL A 89 43.30 87.46 -23.84
C VAL A 89 44.06 86.27 -24.43
N ALA A 90 45.31 86.48 -24.82
CA ALA A 90 46.13 85.39 -25.34
C ALA A 90 46.68 84.55 -24.17
N GLU A 91 47.39 85.16 -23.25
CA GLU A 91 48.00 84.48 -22.11
C GLU A 91 47.88 85.35 -20.84
N VAL A 92 47.67 84.68 -19.70
CA VAL A 92 47.74 85.25 -18.35
C VAL A 92 48.79 84.46 -17.57
N GLU A 93 49.90 85.09 -17.20
CA GLU A 93 50.99 84.46 -16.42
C GLU A 93 51.23 85.23 -15.11
N ASP A 94 51.58 84.54 -14.01
CA ASP A 94 52.06 85.11 -12.74
C ASP A 94 51.13 86.17 -12.09
N SER A 95 49.82 86.13 -12.37
CA SER A 95 48.91 87.26 -12.13
C SER A 95 47.69 86.92 -11.29
N THR A 96 47.06 87.96 -10.71
CA THR A 96 45.67 87.86 -10.21
C THR A 96 44.74 88.58 -11.18
N VAL A 97 43.82 87.86 -11.83
CA VAL A 97 43.01 88.46 -12.92
C VAL A 97 41.53 88.21 -12.71
N LEU A 98 40.70 89.24 -12.94
CA LEU A 98 39.26 89.05 -13.08
C LEU A 98 38.89 89.23 -14.55
N VAL A 99 38.30 88.21 -15.13
CA VAL A 99 37.90 88.17 -16.53
C VAL A 99 36.38 88.12 -16.61
N SER A 100 35.78 88.99 -17.41
CA SER A 100 34.35 88.96 -17.69
C SER A 100 34.05 89.19 -19.18
N ASP A 101 33.01 88.54 -19.72
CA ASP A 101 32.58 88.71 -21.12
C ASP A 101 33.73 88.55 -22.16
N SER A 102 34.67 87.65 -21.92
CA SER A 102 35.94 87.59 -22.66
C SER A 102 36.31 86.16 -23.09
N VAL A 103 37.31 86.05 -23.98
CA VAL A 103 37.90 84.77 -24.38
C VAL A 103 39.37 84.76 -23.97
N VAL A 104 39.78 83.84 -23.11
CA VAL A 104 41.17 83.64 -22.67
C VAL A 104 41.70 82.38 -23.35
N ALA A 105 42.84 82.46 -24.01
CA ALA A 105 43.45 81.25 -24.57
C ALA A 105 44.20 80.47 -23.48
N GLU A 106 45.14 81.05 -22.75
CA GLU A 106 45.94 80.30 -21.76
C GLU A 106 46.09 81.05 -20.42
N VAL A 107 46.09 80.32 -19.30
CA VAL A 107 46.31 80.82 -17.94
C VAL A 107 47.34 79.94 -17.23
N GLU A 108 48.52 80.48 -16.90
CA GLU A 108 49.58 79.76 -16.18
C GLU A 108 49.94 80.46 -14.86
N ASP A 109 50.29 79.69 -13.81
CA ASP A 109 50.83 80.17 -12.53
C ASP A 109 50.02 81.31 -11.85
N SER A 110 48.70 81.35 -12.08
CA SER A 110 47.86 82.52 -11.80
C SER A 110 46.67 82.22 -10.88
N SER A 111 46.05 83.30 -10.36
CA SER A 111 44.75 83.20 -9.68
C SER A 111 43.70 84.01 -10.42
N VAL A 112 42.73 83.34 -11.04
CA VAL A 112 41.79 83.98 -11.98
C VAL A 112 40.34 83.78 -11.54
N LEU A 113 39.55 84.86 -11.50
CA LEU A 113 38.09 84.76 -11.40
C LEU A 113 37.50 85.05 -12.78
N VAL A 114 36.75 84.10 -13.33
CA VAL A 114 36.19 84.17 -14.68
C VAL A 114 34.66 84.16 -14.59
N SER A 115 34.02 85.07 -15.31
CA SER A 115 32.55 85.10 -15.42
C SER A 115 32.11 85.38 -16.86
N ASP A 116 31.04 84.75 -17.34
CA ASP A 116 30.50 84.97 -18.70
C ASP A 116 31.54 84.86 -19.83
N SER A 117 32.53 83.96 -19.71
CA SER A 117 33.72 83.93 -20.57
C SER A 117 34.06 82.53 -21.08
N VAL A 118 35.02 82.45 -22.00
CA VAL A 118 35.57 81.18 -22.51
C VAL A 118 37.06 81.13 -22.19
N VAL A 119 37.54 80.09 -21.53
CA VAL A 119 38.96 79.85 -21.23
C VAL A 119 39.37 78.58 -21.97
N ALA A 120 40.44 78.59 -22.77
CA ALA A 120 40.88 77.40 -23.47
C ALA A 120 41.73 76.51 -22.53
N GLU A 121 42.88 76.96 -22.04
CA GLU A 121 43.76 76.14 -21.21
C GLU A 121 44.15 76.84 -19.90
N VAL A 122 44.33 76.06 -18.85
CA VAL A 122 44.71 76.51 -17.51
C VAL A 122 45.75 75.53 -16.96
N GLU A 123 46.94 75.99 -16.62
CA GLU A 123 47.98 75.18 -15.97
C GLU A 123 48.43 75.82 -14.63
N ASP A 124 48.74 74.99 -13.63
CA ASP A 124 49.35 75.39 -12.33
C ASP A 124 48.65 76.55 -11.58
N SER A 125 47.33 76.70 -11.78
CA SER A 125 46.59 77.91 -11.38
C SER A 125 45.47 77.65 -10.37
N SER A 126 44.94 78.73 -9.78
CA SER A 126 43.72 78.69 -8.95
C SER A 126 42.60 79.49 -9.63
N LEU A 127 41.50 78.83 -9.97
CA LEU A 127 40.44 79.42 -10.77
C LEU A 127 39.07 79.35 -10.09
N LEU A 128 38.34 80.47 -10.13
CA LEU A 128 36.91 80.49 -9.79
C LEU A 128 36.14 80.88 -11.04
N VAL A 129 35.32 79.96 -11.55
CA VAL A 129 34.64 80.11 -12.83
C VAL A 129 33.13 80.11 -12.60
N SER A 130 32.43 81.06 -13.21
CA SER A 130 30.96 81.13 -13.16
C SER A 130 30.38 81.46 -14.52
N ASP A 131 29.28 80.82 -14.93
CA ASP A 131 28.57 81.10 -16.19
C ASP A 131 29.48 81.08 -17.45
N SER A 132 30.47 80.18 -17.51
CA SER A 132 31.56 80.22 -18.49
C SER A 132 31.82 78.85 -19.15
N VAL A 133 32.76 78.81 -20.11
CA VAL A 133 33.25 77.58 -20.72
C VAL A 133 34.74 77.46 -20.47
N VAL A 134 35.22 76.34 -19.94
CA VAL A 134 36.65 76.05 -19.73
C VAL A 134 36.99 74.80 -20.54
N ALA A 135 38.03 74.82 -21.38
CA ALA A 135 38.36 73.63 -22.16
C ALA A 135 39.23 72.65 -21.35
N GLU A 136 40.39 73.06 -20.82
CA GLU A 136 41.33 72.13 -20.19
C GLU A 136 42.04 72.75 -18.97
N PRO A 137 41.57 72.53 -17.72
CA PRO A 137 42.37 72.73 -16.53
C PRO A 137 43.30 71.53 -16.25
N LYS A 138 44.59 71.82 -16.13
CA LYS A 138 45.65 70.89 -15.72
C LYS A 138 46.33 71.38 -14.43
N ASP A 139 46.68 70.47 -13.52
CA ASP A 139 47.46 70.74 -12.28
C ASP A 139 46.92 71.90 -11.41
N SER A 140 45.61 72.16 -11.42
CA SER A 140 45.02 73.38 -10.86
C SER A 140 43.98 73.14 -9.75
N THR A 141 43.61 74.21 -9.06
CA THR A 141 42.50 74.22 -8.09
C THR A 141 41.36 75.06 -8.64
N VAL A 142 40.31 74.41 -9.16
CA VAL A 142 39.22 75.10 -9.85
C VAL A 142 37.91 74.93 -9.07
N LEU A 143 37.21 76.05 -8.81
CA LEU A 143 35.80 76.01 -8.40
C LEU A 143 34.95 76.49 -9.57
N VAL A 144 34.11 75.60 -10.09
CA VAL A 144 33.30 75.85 -11.27
C VAL A 144 31.81 75.88 -10.88
N SER A 145 31.08 76.88 -11.37
CA SER A 145 29.62 76.97 -11.18
C SER A 145 28.91 77.39 -12.47
N ASN A 146 27.75 76.83 -12.79
CA ASN A 146 26.95 77.17 -13.99
C ASN A 146 27.71 77.13 -15.32
N SER A 147 28.69 76.25 -15.48
CA SER A 147 29.65 76.32 -16.58
C SER A 147 29.73 75.02 -17.37
N VAL A 148 30.45 75.06 -18.49
CA VAL A 148 30.78 73.86 -19.28
C VAL A 148 32.29 73.65 -19.24
N VAL A 149 32.74 72.51 -18.75
CA VAL A 149 34.15 72.11 -18.71
C VAL A 149 34.36 70.98 -19.72
N ALA A 150 35.35 71.07 -20.60
CA ALA A 150 35.59 70.01 -21.59
C ALA A 150 36.35 68.84 -20.96
N GLU A 151 37.57 69.03 -20.48
CA GLU A 151 38.39 67.96 -19.88
C GLU A 151 39.05 68.50 -18.61
N VAL A 152 39.16 67.68 -17.56
CA VAL A 152 39.83 68.01 -16.29
C VAL A 152 40.91 66.97 -16.02
N GLU A 153 42.17 67.38 -15.86
CA GLU A 153 43.32 66.47 -15.68
C GLU A 153 44.18 66.88 -14.46
N ASP A 154 44.56 65.91 -13.61
CA ASP A 154 45.51 66.08 -12.48
C ASP A 154 45.14 67.20 -11.46
N SER A 155 43.85 67.52 -11.30
CA SER A 155 43.40 68.68 -10.53
C SER A 155 42.59 68.31 -9.27
N SER A 156 42.28 69.32 -8.45
CA SER A 156 41.34 69.17 -7.33
C SER A 156 40.23 70.22 -7.44
N GLU A 157 39.05 69.78 -7.86
CA GLU A 157 37.96 70.68 -8.25
C GLU A 157 36.69 70.49 -7.42
N LEU A 158 35.96 71.60 -7.24
CA LEU A 158 34.56 71.57 -6.83
C LEU A 158 33.71 72.11 -7.98
N VAL A 159 32.92 71.24 -8.58
CA VAL A 159 32.04 71.57 -9.70
C VAL A 159 30.60 71.57 -9.21
N SER A 160 29.85 72.63 -9.50
CA SER A 160 28.42 72.73 -9.17
C SER A 160 27.61 73.27 -10.35
N ASP A 161 26.37 72.83 -10.55
CA ASP A 161 25.46 73.33 -11.61
C ASP A 161 26.07 73.32 -13.03
N SER A 162 26.94 72.37 -13.37
CA SER A 162 27.79 72.44 -14.57
C SER A 162 27.72 71.19 -15.46
N ILE A 163 28.29 71.25 -16.65
CA ILE A 163 28.45 70.11 -17.57
C ILE A 163 29.95 69.86 -17.75
N VAL A 164 30.44 68.68 -17.38
CA VAL A 164 31.84 68.26 -17.54
C VAL A 164 31.87 67.14 -18.58
N ALA A 165 32.74 67.22 -19.59
CA ALA A 165 32.85 66.15 -20.57
C ALA A 165 33.74 65.01 -20.04
N GLU A 166 34.96 65.28 -19.59
CA GLU A 166 35.89 64.24 -19.12
C GLU A 166 36.60 64.67 -17.81
N VAL A 167 36.75 63.73 -16.88
CA VAL A 167 37.50 63.88 -15.62
C VAL A 167 38.55 62.78 -15.53
N LYS A 168 39.83 63.14 -15.37
CA LYS A 168 40.95 62.19 -15.41
C LYS A 168 42.01 62.47 -14.33
N ASP A 169 42.48 61.41 -13.67
CA ASP A 169 43.56 61.44 -12.67
C ASP A 169 43.31 62.42 -11.49
N SER A 170 42.05 62.71 -11.13
CA SER A 170 41.69 63.80 -10.21
C SER A 170 40.97 63.35 -8.93
N SER A 171 40.85 64.27 -7.97
CA SER A 171 40.00 64.10 -6.78
C SER A 171 38.97 65.22 -6.69
N GLU A 172 37.70 64.91 -6.92
CA GLU A 172 36.67 65.91 -7.20
C GLU A 172 35.40 65.75 -6.37
N LEU A 173 34.76 66.89 -6.06
CA LEU A 173 33.36 66.92 -5.61
C LEU A 173 32.50 67.56 -6.71
N VAL A 174 31.56 66.80 -7.25
CA VAL A 174 30.62 67.24 -8.28
C VAL A 174 29.21 67.24 -7.71
N SER A 175 28.51 68.37 -7.81
CA SER A 175 27.12 68.52 -7.35
C SER A 175 26.23 69.14 -8.43
N ASP A 176 24.96 68.75 -8.54
CA ASP A 176 23.98 69.36 -9.47
C ASP A 176 24.45 69.42 -10.95
N SER A 177 25.23 68.44 -11.41
CA SER A 177 25.97 68.53 -12.68
C SER A 177 25.74 67.33 -13.61
N ILE A 178 26.23 67.43 -14.84
CA ILE A 178 26.26 66.33 -15.82
C ILE A 178 27.72 66.03 -16.15
N VAL A 179 28.18 64.80 -15.91
CA VAL A 179 29.54 64.34 -16.25
C VAL A 179 29.43 63.28 -17.34
N ALA A 180 30.16 63.42 -18.45
CA ALA A 180 30.12 62.39 -19.49
C ALA A 180 31.04 61.20 -19.15
N GLU A 181 32.29 61.42 -18.75
CA GLU A 181 33.25 60.34 -18.51
C GLU A 181 34.17 60.65 -17.32
N GLY A 182 34.41 59.68 -16.44
CA GLY A 182 35.35 59.79 -15.33
C GLY A 182 36.32 58.62 -15.29
N LYS A 183 37.62 58.87 -15.45
CA LYS A 183 38.69 57.86 -15.52
C LYS A 183 39.74 58.05 -14.42
N ASP A 184 40.23 56.96 -13.82
CA ASP A 184 41.37 56.96 -12.87
C ASP A 184 41.20 57.91 -11.66
N SER A 185 39.96 58.21 -11.24
CA SER A 185 39.67 59.34 -10.34
C SER A 185 38.95 58.94 -9.04
N ALA A 186 39.07 59.80 -8.03
CA ALA A 186 38.31 59.70 -6.77
C ALA A 186 37.22 60.77 -6.74
N VAL A 187 35.99 60.40 -7.14
CA VAL A 187 34.91 61.36 -7.36
C VAL A 187 33.79 61.19 -6.33
N LEU A 188 33.36 62.29 -5.69
CA LEU A 188 32.13 62.36 -4.90
C LEU A 188 31.07 63.11 -5.71
N VAL A 189 29.98 62.43 -6.04
CA VAL A 189 28.92 62.98 -6.89
C VAL A 189 27.59 63.02 -6.15
N THR A 190 26.94 64.19 -6.14
CA THR A 190 25.59 64.37 -5.57
C THR A 190 24.65 65.04 -6.59
N ASP A 191 23.38 64.65 -6.64
CA ASP A 191 22.34 65.30 -7.47
C ASP A 191 22.70 65.43 -8.98
N SER A 192 23.38 64.44 -9.56
CA SER A 192 23.99 64.57 -10.88
C SER A 192 23.66 63.42 -11.84
N VAL A 193 24.07 63.57 -13.12
CA VAL A 193 24.00 62.50 -14.12
C VAL A 193 25.40 62.20 -14.64
N ILE A 194 25.85 60.95 -14.50
CA ILE A 194 27.14 60.46 -14.99
C ILE A 194 26.87 59.48 -16.12
N ALA A 195 27.51 59.62 -17.28
CA ALA A 195 27.41 58.60 -18.32
C ALA A 195 28.34 57.41 -18.01
N GLU A 196 29.66 57.59 -17.89
CA GLU A 196 30.60 56.46 -17.70
C GLU A 196 31.61 56.72 -16.58
N VAL A 197 31.92 55.67 -15.80
CA VAL A 197 32.95 55.67 -14.74
C VAL A 197 33.87 54.47 -14.96
N GLU A 198 35.16 54.70 -15.17
CA GLU A 198 36.18 53.67 -15.45
C GLU A 198 37.37 53.81 -14.47
N ASP A 199 37.94 52.68 -14.00
CA ASP A 199 39.16 52.63 -13.17
C ASP A 199 39.14 53.53 -11.89
N SER A 200 37.97 53.77 -11.31
CA SER A 200 37.76 54.85 -10.34
C SER A 200 37.22 54.39 -8.98
N SER A 201 37.36 55.26 -7.97
CA SER A 201 36.67 55.10 -6.68
C SER A 201 35.62 56.19 -6.51
N VAL A 202 34.34 55.84 -6.61
CA VAL A 202 33.25 56.83 -6.69
C VAL A 202 32.24 56.68 -5.55
N LEU A 203 31.86 57.78 -4.89
CA LEU A 203 30.66 57.80 -4.05
C LEU A 203 29.59 58.65 -4.75
N VAL A 204 28.45 58.03 -5.03
CA VAL A 204 27.34 58.64 -5.75
C VAL A 204 26.12 58.71 -4.83
N SER A 205 25.46 59.86 -4.76
CA SER A 205 24.19 60.04 -4.04
C SER A 205 23.18 60.83 -4.88
N ASP A 206 21.90 60.48 -4.83
CA ASP A 206 20.81 61.19 -5.53
C ASP A 206 21.05 61.39 -7.06
N SER A 207 21.63 60.39 -7.75
CA SER A 207 22.14 60.57 -9.12
C SER A 207 21.72 59.47 -10.08
N VAL A 208 22.01 59.65 -11.37
CA VAL A 208 21.85 58.63 -12.42
C VAL A 208 23.21 58.31 -13.03
N VAL A 209 23.65 57.07 -12.98
CA VAL A 209 24.91 56.58 -13.58
C VAL A 209 24.57 55.60 -14.70
N ALA A 210 25.09 55.80 -15.91
CA ALA A 210 24.84 54.86 -16.98
C ALA A 210 25.73 53.62 -16.83
N GLU A 211 27.05 53.73 -16.84
CA GLU A 211 27.95 52.57 -16.74
C GLU A 211 29.06 52.78 -15.69
N VAL A 212 29.39 51.70 -14.97
CA VAL A 212 30.52 51.60 -14.03
C VAL A 212 31.37 50.39 -14.41
N GLU A 213 32.63 50.61 -14.80
CA GLU A 213 33.57 49.58 -15.26
C GLU A 213 34.88 49.63 -14.43
N ASP A 214 35.45 48.47 -14.10
CA ASP A 214 36.75 48.32 -13.40
C ASP A 214 36.91 49.16 -12.11
N SER A 215 35.80 49.41 -11.40
CA SER A 215 35.73 50.44 -10.36
C SER A 215 35.26 49.93 -8.99
N SER A 216 35.45 50.78 -7.97
CA SER A 216 34.84 50.59 -6.66
C SER A 216 33.86 51.73 -6.36
N ALA A 217 32.58 51.42 -6.20
CA ALA A 217 31.54 52.45 -6.06
C ALA A 217 30.66 52.25 -4.82
N LEU A 218 30.33 53.34 -4.12
CA LEU A 218 29.21 53.38 -3.17
C LEU A 218 28.10 54.25 -3.77
N VAL A 219 26.93 53.67 -3.99
CA VAL A 219 25.80 54.33 -4.63
C VAL A 219 24.62 54.34 -3.66
N SER A 220 24.02 55.52 -3.45
CA SER A 220 22.84 55.69 -2.60
C SER A 220 21.78 56.55 -3.29
N ASP A 221 20.49 56.22 -3.13
CA ASP A 221 19.36 57.00 -3.69
C ASP A 221 19.47 57.24 -5.22
N SER A 222 19.98 56.27 -5.99
CA SER A 222 20.39 56.50 -7.38
C SER A 222 19.86 55.45 -8.36
N VAL A 223 20.05 55.69 -9.66
CA VAL A 223 19.78 54.71 -10.72
C VAL A 223 21.09 54.38 -11.44
N VAL A 224 21.49 53.10 -11.45
CA VAL A 224 22.67 52.59 -12.16
C VAL A 224 22.21 51.69 -13.29
N VAL A 225 22.63 51.95 -14.53
CA VAL A 225 22.20 51.12 -15.66
C VAL A 225 23.06 49.85 -15.76
N GLU A 226 24.39 49.95 -15.77
CA GLU A 226 25.26 48.77 -15.89
C GLU A 226 26.48 48.85 -14.97
N VAL A 227 26.83 47.70 -14.37
CA VAL A 227 28.04 47.50 -13.57
C VAL A 227 28.83 46.33 -14.15
N LYS A 228 30.10 46.55 -14.56
CA LYS A 228 31.02 45.53 -15.09
C LYS A 228 32.32 45.49 -14.28
N ASP A 229 32.85 44.30 -14.02
CA ASP A 229 34.18 44.07 -13.42
C ASP A 229 34.46 44.87 -12.13
N SER A 230 33.42 45.16 -11.33
CA SER A 230 33.47 46.17 -10.27
C SER A 230 33.05 45.64 -8.90
N ALA A 231 33.41 46.39 -7.85
CA ALA A 231 32.93 46.16 -6.49
C ALA A 231 32.00 47.31 -6.06
N VAL A 232 30.70 47.06 -5.96
CA VAL A 232 29.69 48.11 -5.75
C VAL A 232 28.85 47.86 -4.50
N LEU A 233 28.69 48.86 -3.64
CA LEU A 233 27.66 48.87 -2.59
C LEU A 233 26.53 49.80 -3.01
N VAL A 234 25.31 49.28 -3.07
CA VAL A 234 24.12 49.99 -3.53
C VAL A 234 23.08 50.02 -2.40
N SER A 235 22.52 51.20 -2.14
CA SER A 235 21.43 51.37 -1.16
C SER A 235 20.33 52.27 -1.73
N ASP A 236 19.06 51.95 -1.48
CA ASP A 236 17.90 52.75 -1.91
C ASP A 236 17.88 53.08 -3.43
N SER A 237 18.28 52.14 -4.29
CA SER A 237 18.57 52.42 -5.70
C SER A 237 17.93 51.42 -6.68
N VAL A 238 18.03 51.72 -7.97
CA VAL A 238 17.64 50.80 -9.06
C VAL A 238 18.88 50.46 -9.87
N VAL A 239 19.23 49.18 -9.97
CA VAL A 239 20.33 48.66 -10.80
C VAL A 239 19.74 47.84 -11.93
N VAL A 240 20.07 48.15 -13.19
CA VAL A 240 19.53 47.37 -14.32
C VAL A 240 20.35 46.11 -14.55
N GLU A 241 21.67 46.18 -14.69
CA GLU A 241 22.48 44.99 -15.00
C GLU A 241 23.81 44.97 -14.23
N VAL A 242 24.19 43.79 -13.72
CA VAL A 242 25.46 43.52 -13.05
C VAL A 242 26.16 42.35 -13.74
N LYS A 243 27.39 42.54 -14.22
CA LYS A 243 28.24 41.51 -14.84
C LYS A 243 29.61 41.41 -14.17
N ASP A 244 30.12 40.20 -13.97
CA ASP A 244 31.49 39.93 -13.50
C ASP A 244 31.90 40.70 -12.22
N SER A 245 30.95 40.96 -11.32
CA SER A 245 31.10 41.94 -10.25
C SER A 245 30.79 41.38 -8.85
N ALA A 246 31.25 42.09 -7.82
CA ALA A 246 30.88 41.83 -6.43
C ALA A 246 29.98 42.96 -5.92
N VAL A 247 28.70 42.68 -5.68
CA VAL A 247 27.71 43.73 -5.35
C VAL A 247 27.02 43.45 -4.02
N LEU A 248 26.95 44.44 -3.14
CA LEU A 248 26.04 44.42 -1.98
C LEU A 248 24.89 45.39 -2.23
N VAL A 249 23.66 44.91 -2.18
CA VAL A 249 22.45 45.67 -2.49
C VAL A 249 21.53 45.67 -1.26
N SER A 250 21.02 46.84 -0.88
CA SER A 250 20.03 46.99 0.19
C SER A 250 18.90 47.93 -0.24
N ASP A 251 17.65 47.61 0.09
CA ASP A 251 16.47 48.44 -0.19
C ASP A 251 16.31 48.85 -1.68
N SER A 252 16.59 47.93 -2.62
CA SER A 252 16.77 48.29 -4.03
C SER A 252 16.01 47.37 -5.00
N VAL A 253 16.03 47.71 -6.29
CA VAL A 253 15.54 46.86 -7.38
C VAL A 253 16.69 46.53 -8.31
N VAL A 254 16.98 45.24 -8.52
CA VAL A 254 17.99 44.74 -9.46
C VAL A 254 17.27 44.00 -10.58
N VAL A 255 17.54 44.30 -11.85
CA VAL A 255 16.90 43.59 -12.96
C VAL A 255 17.66 42.30 -13.28
N GLU A 256 18.94 42.37 -13.65
CA GLU A 256 19.73 41.17 -14.02
C GLU A 256 21.09 41.13 -13.31
N VAL A 257 21.51 39.93 -12.90
CA VAL A 257 22.83 39.62 -12.33
C VAL A 257 23.44 38.43 -13.09
N LYS A 258 24.64 38.60 -13.66
CA LYS A 258 25.38 37.56 -14.40
C LYS A 258 26.82 37.43 -13.91
N ASP A 259 27.32 36.21 -13.80
CA ASP A 259 28.73 35.89 -13.46
C ASP A 259 29.26 36.59 -12.18
N SER A 260 28.39 36.81 -11.19
CA SER A 260 28.66 37.75 -10.09
C SER A 260 28.48 37.15 -8.70
N ALA A 261 29.06 37.81 -7.69
CA ALA A 261 28.84 37.51 -6.27
C ALA A 261 27.99 38.61 -5.65
N VAL A 262 26.73 38.32 -5.28
CA VAL A 262 25.78 39.34 -4.84
C VAL A 262 25.21 39.03 -3.45
N LEU A 263 25.24 40.01 -2.53
CA LEU A 263 24.41 39.97 -1.32
C LEU A 263 23.27 40.97 -1.48
N VAL A 264 22.03 40.51 -1.37
CA VAL A 264 20.82 41.31 -1.54
C VAL A 264 20.02 41.26 -0.25
N SER A 265 19.56 42.42 0.22
CA SER A 265 18.68 42.54 1.39
C SER A 265 17.53 43.51 1.09
N ASP A 266 16.30 43.19 1.52
CA ASP A 266 15.12 44.04 1.37
C ASP A 266 14.86 44.52 -0.08
N SER A 267 15.03 43.65 -1.08
CA SER A 267 15.07 44.06 -2.50
C SER A 267 14.20 43.18 -3.41
N VAL A 268 14.03 43.64 -4.65
CA VAL A 268 13.41 42.85 -5.73
C VAL A 268 14.47 42.57 -6.80
N VAL A 269 14.71 41.30 -7.11
CA VAL A 269 15.65 40.85 -8.15
C VAL A 269 14.87 40.10 -9.22
N ALA A 270 14.99 40.49 -10.48
CA ALA A 270 14.30 39.75 -11.55
C ALA A 270 15.04 38.45 -11.87
N GLU A 271 16.30 38.51 -12.31
CA GLU A 271 17.03 37.32 -12.76
C GLU A 271 18.46 37.23 -12.19
N VAL A 272 18.88 36.03 -11.81
CA VAL A 272 20.25 35.70 -11.38
C VAL A 272 20.76 34.50 -12.18
N GLU A 273 21.81 34.70 -12.99
CA GLU A 273 22.40 33.68 -13.87
C GLU A 273 23.90 33.51 -13.56
N ASP A 274 24.40 32.26 -13.57
CA ASP A 274 25.83 31.91 -13.40
C ASP A 274 26.51 32.54 -12.15
N SER A 275 25.76 32.73 -11.07
CA SER A 275 26.16 33.60 -9.95
C SER A 275 26.12 32.91 -8.59
N SER A 276 26.75 33.57 -7.61
CA SER A 276 26.63 33.20 -6.20
C SER A 276 25.91 34.31 -5.44
N ALA A 277 24.69 34.03 -4.97
CA ALA A 277 23.82 35.03 -4.37
C ALA A 277 23.38 34.68 -2.95
N LEU A 278 23.32 35.69 -2.09
CA LEU A 278 22.80 35.59 -0.72
C LEU A 278 21.68 36.62 -0.60
N VAL A 279 20.44 36.15 -0.56
CA VAL A 279 19.21 36.94 -0.68
C VAL A 279 18.44 36.85 0.64
N ILE A 280 18.15 37.99 1.25
CA ILE A 280 17.44 38.08 2.54
C ILE A 280 16.27 39.05 2.38
N ASP A 281 15.09 38.71 2.90
CA ASP A 281 13.89 39.58 2.91
C ASP A 281 13.51 40.13 1.51
N SER A 282 13.57 39.30 0.46
CA SER A 282 13.50 39.78 -0.93
C SER A 282 12.51 39.01 -1.80
N VAL A 283 12.26 39.51 -3.00
CA VAL A 283 11.48 38.82 -4.05
C VAL A 283 12.39 38.54 -5.24
N LEU A 284 12.50 37.28 -5.64
CA LEU A 284 13.35 36.78 -6.71
C LEU A 284 12.47 36.14 -7.79
N ALA A 285 12.57 36.58 -9.05
CA ALA A 285 11.75 35.97 -10.10
C ALA A 285 12.39 34.67 -10.62
N GLU A 286 13.65 34.69 -11.03
CA GLU A 286 14.32 33.53 -11.63
C GLU A 286 15.77 33.38 -11.16
N VAL A 287 16.18 32.13 -10.93
CA VAL A 287 17.56 31.73 -10.62
C VAL A 287 17.97 30.62 -11.58
N LYS A 288 19.07 30.83 -12.30
CA LYS A 288 19.60 29.86 -13.26
C LYS A 288 21.09 29.60 -13.05
N ASP A 289 21.51 28.34 -13.14
CA ASP A 289 22.93 27.91 -13.11
C ASP A 289 23.74 28.48 -11.92
N SER A 290 23.08 28.67 -10.77
CA SER A 290 23.61 29.48 -9.66
C SER A 290 23.69 28.74 -8.32
N SER A 291 24.44 29.33 -7.39
CA SER A 291 24.43 28.92 -5.98
C SER A 291 23.79 30.02 -5.13
N VAL A 292 22.60 29.75 -4.59
CA VAL A 292 21.80 30.79 -3.91
C VAL A 292 21.43 30.37 -2.49
N PHE A 293 21.61 31.28 -1.54
CA PHE A 293 21.06 31.18 -0.19
C PHE A 293 19.96 32.21 -0.04
N VAL A 294 18.74 31.75 0.24
CA VAL A 294 17.52 32.56 0.34
C VAL A 294 16.95 32.44 1.73
N SER A 295 16.68 33.57 2.41
CA SER A 295 16.02 33.61 3.71
C SER A 295 14.87 34.62 3.67
N ASP A 296 13.71 34.27 4.26
CA ASP A 296 12.55 35.17 4.41
C ASP A 296 12.06 35.78 3.07
N SER A 297 12.03 35.00 1.99
CA SER A 297 11.84 35.55 0.63
C SER A 297 10.77 34.80 -0.18
N VAL A 298 10.39 35.40 -1.32
CA VAL A 298 9.54 34.75 -2.33
C VAL A 298 10.35 34.53 -3.59
N VAL A 299 10.48 33.27 -4.03
CA VAL A 299 11.20 32.89 -5.25
C VAL A 299 10.19 32.27 -6.21
N ALA A 300 10.11 32.76 -7.45
CA ALA A 300 9.23 32.13 -8.44
C ALA A 300 9.88 30.85 -8.99
N GLU A 301 11.05 30.92 -9.64
CA GLU A 301 11.64 29.74 -10.30
C GLU A 301 13.13 29.56 -9.97
N VAL A 302 13.56 28.32 -9.77
CA VAL A 302 14.96 27.90 -9.61
C VAL A 302 15.28 26.77 -10.59
N GLU A 303 16.14 27.03 -11.57
CA GLU A 303 16.55 26.07 -12.61
C GLU A 303 18.07 25.81 -12.54
N ASP A 304 18.48 24.53 -12.73
CA ASP A 304 19.89 24.11 -12.85
C ASP A 304 20.81 24.57 -11.70
N SER A 305 20.28 24.73 -10.49
CA SER A 305 20.93 25.47 -9.40
C SER A 305 21.11 24.67 -8.10
N SER A 306 21.94 25.20 -7.22
CA SER A 306 22.06 24.73 -5.83
C SER A 306 21.51 25.80 -4.87
N ALA A 307 20.39 25.49 -4.20
CA ALA A 307 19.65 26.46 -3.38
C ALA A 307 19.55 26.02 -1.92
N LEU A 308 19.81 26.94 -0.99
CA LEU A 308 19.46 26.81 0.43
C LEU A 308 18.38 27.83 0.73
N VAL A 309 17.16 27.35 1.02
CA VAL A 309 15.97 28.19 1.17
C VAL A 309 15.40 28.01 2.58
N SER A 310 15.28 29.10 3.33
CA SER A 310 14.70 29.10 4.68
C SER A 310 13.58 30.14 4.80
N ASP A 311 12.48 29.81 5.48
CA ASP A 311 11.35 30.73 5.75
C ASP A 311 10.76 31.38 4.48
N SER A 312 10.62 30.63 3.39
CA SER A 312 10.33 31.20 2.06
C SER A 312 9.12 30.57 1.36
N VAL A 313 8.67 31.21 0.28
CA VAL A 313 7.69 30.64 -0.67
C VAL A 313 8.38 30.45 -2.02
N LEU A 314 8.36 29.23 -2.53
CA LEU A 314 9.00 28.80 -3.77
C LEU A 314 7.94 28.27 -4.73
N ALA A 315 7.82 28.83 -5.94
CA ALA A 315 6.83 28.33 -6.88
C ALA A 315 7.32 27.06 -7.58
N GLU A 316 8.49 27.07 -8.21
CA GLU A 316 9.00 25.93 -8.98
C GLU A 316 10.50 25.69 -8.73
N VAL A 317 10.88 24.40 -8.62
CA VAL A 317 12.28 23.94 -8.59
C VAL A 317 12.49 22.92 -9.68
N LYS A 318 13.39 23.18 -10.61
CA LYS A 318 13.66 22.33 -11.77
C LYS A 318 15.14 22.02 -11.93
N ASP A 319 15.46 20.76 -12.23
CA ASP A 319 16.83 20.29 -12.52
C ASP A 319 17.88 20.67 -11.44
N SER A 320 17.46 20.78 -10.18
CA SER A 320 18.22 21.46 -9.11
C SER A 320 18.50 20.59 -7.88
N SER A 321 19.43 21.06 -7.04
CA SER A 321 19.63 20.53 -5.70
C SER A 321 19.23 21.58 -4.66
N ALA A 322 18.19 21.31 -3.87
CA ALA A 322 17.64 22.28 -2.94
C ALA A 322 17.53 21.74 -1.51
N LEU A 323 17.82 22.58 -0.53
CA LEU A 323 17.61 22.32 0.89
C LEU A 323 16.63 23.39 1.39
N VAL A 324 15.40 22.97 1.68
CA VAL A 324 14.26 23.84 1.97
C VAL A 324 13.82 23.61 3.41
N THR A 325 13.80 24.66 4.23
CA THR A 325 13.36 24.61 5.63
C THR A 325 12.27 25.65 5.89
N ASP A 326 11.23 25.30 6.66
CA ASP A 326 10.16 26.23 7.07
C ASP A 326 9.47 26.96 5.90
N SER A 327 9.22 26.27 4.78
CA SER A 327 8.81 26.93 3.52
C SER A 327 7.57 26.30 2.87
N VAL A 328 7.05 26.95 1.83
CA VAL A 328 6.00 26.39 0.96
C VAL A 328 6.56 26.27 -0.46
N VAL A 329 6.56 25.06 -1.01
CA VAL A 329 6.99 24.75 -2.38
C VAL A 329 5.78 24.31 -3.19
N ALA A 330 5.51 24.94 -4.34
CA ALA A 330 4.41 24.49 -5.18
C ALA A 330 4.80 23.26 -6.02
N GLU A 331 5.91 23.32 -6.77
CA GLU A 331 6.30 22.24 -7.69
C GLU A 331 7.81 21.92 -7.61
N VAL A 332 8.16 20.64 -7.63
CA VAL A 332 9.53 20.14 -7.72
C VAL A 332 9.63 19.13 -8.87
N LYS A 333 10.46 19.43 -9.87
CA LYS A 333 10.64 18.60 -11.08
C LYS A 333 12.12 18.24 -11.30
N ASP A 334 12.41 16.99 -11.67
CA ASP A 334 13.75 16.52 -12.07
C ASP A 334 14.88 16.85 -11.06
N SER A 335 14.56 16.90 -9.76
CA SER A 335 15.42 17.53 -8.74
C SER A 335 15.79 16.62 -7.57
N SER A 336 16.79 17.03 -6.80
CA SER A 336 17.14 16.43 -5.51
C SER A 336 16.87 17.42 -4.37
N VAL A 337 15.81 17.19 -3.59
CA VAL A 337 15.33 18.16 -2.60
C VAL A 337 15.28 17.56 -1.20
N LEU A 338 15.82 18.29 -0.22
CA LEU A 338 15.65 18.01 1.21
C LEU A 338 14.70 19.04 1.80
N VAL A 339 13.55 18.59 2.29
CA VAL A 339 12.47 19.44 2.80
C VAL A 339 12.26 19.16 4.30
N CYS A 340 12.40 20.18 5.14
CA CYS A 340 12.10 20.12 6.58
C CYS A 340 11.01 21.13 6.94
N ASP A 341 10.04 20.74 7.77
CA ASP A 341 9.01 21.64 8.34
C ASP A 341 8.22 22.46 7.28
N SER A 342 7.85 21.85 6.15
CA SER A 342 7.34 22.59 4.99
C SER A 342 6.05 21.99 4.40
N VAL A 343 5.47 22.68 3.41
CA VAL A 343 4.36 22.18 2.59
C VAL A 343 4.80 22.10 1.14
N VAL A 344 4.70 20.94 0.51
CA VAL A 344 5.00 20.70 -0.91
C VAL A 344 3.70 20.32 -1.61
N ALA A 345 3.33 20.99 -2.70
CA ALA A 345 2.14 20.59 -3.45
C ALA A 345 2.45 19.40 -4.35
N GLU A 346 3.39 19.51 -5.29
CA GLU A 346 3.66 18.45 -6.29
C GLU A 346 5.16 18.12 -6.41
N VAL A 347 5.47 16.84 -6.55
CA VAL A 347 6.83 16.30 -6.79
C VAL A 347 6.80 15.36 -7.99
N GLU A 348 7.53 15.67 -9.06
CA GLU A 348 7.60 14.87 -10.29
C GLU A 348 9.06 14.52 -10.63
N ASP A 349 9.33 13.27 -11.06
CA ASP A 349 10.64 12.81 -11.56
C ASP A 349 11.84 13.08 -10.62
N SER A 350 11.62 13.11 -9.31
CA SER A 350 12.58 13.66 -8.33
C SER A 350 13.02 12.69 -7.23
N SER A 351 14.09 13.05 -6.53
CA SER A 351 14.53 12.39 -5.30
C SER A 351 14.35 13.33 -4.11
N VAL A 352 13.37 13.05 -3.25
CA VAL A 352 12.99 13.98 -2.16
C VAL A 352 13.10 13.32 -0.80
N LEU A 353 13.78 13.97 0.15
CA LEU A 353 13.69 13.60 1.57
C LEU A 353 12.83 14.63 2.28
N VAL A 354 11.73 14.18 2.88
CA VAL A 354 10.73 15.03 3.53
C VAL A 354 10.68 14.68 5.02
N THR A 355 10.89 15.66 5.89
CA THR A 355 10.78 15.50 7.34
C THR A 355 9.81 16.53 7.93
N ASP A 356 8.88 16.11 8.80
CA ASP A 356 7.93 16.99 9.50
C ASP A 356 7.07 17.88 8.56
N SER A 357 6.59 17.36 7.43
CA SER A 357 5.98 18.17 6.36
C SER A 357 4.66 17.61 5.84
N VAL A 358 4.03 18.34 4.90
CA VAL A 358 2.83 17.88 4.17
C VAL A 358 3.13 17.88 2.68
N VAL A 359 2.93 16.75 2.00
CA VAL A 359 3.07 16.60 0.54
C VAL A 359 1.70 16.27 -0.05
N ALA A 360 1.26 17.00 -1.07
CA ALA A 360 -0.03 16.67 -1.71
C ALA A 360 0.13 15.52 -2.72
N GLU A 361 1.03 15.62 -3.69
CA GLU A 361 1.17 14.63 -4.76
C GLU A 361 2.65 14.27 -5.03
N VAL A 362 2.92 12.98 -5.25
CA VAL A 362 4.23 12.44 -5.64
C VAL A 362 4.07 11.56 -6.87
N LYS A 363 4.72 11.91 -7.97
CA LYS A 363 4.67 11.17 -9.24
C LYS A 363 6.07 10.79 -9.73
N ASP A 364 6.23 9.56 -10.23
CA ASP A 364 7.46 9.06 -10.88
C ASP A 364 8.76 9.27 -10.06
N SER A 365 8.68 9.25 -8.72
CA SER A 365 9.72 9.76 -7.83
C SER A 365 10.23 8.75 -6.81
N SER A 366 11.39 9.06 -6.21
CA SER A 366 11.90 8.34 -5.04
C SER A 366 11.84 9.23 -3.81
N VAL A 367 10.96 8.92 -2.86
CA VAL A 367 10.69 9.79 -1.71
C VAL A 367 10.93 9.05 -0.39
N LEU A 368 11.73 9.63 0.52
CA LEU A 368 11.76 9.19 1.92
C LEU A 368 11.02 10.21 2.76
N VAL A 369 9.98 9.77 3.45
CA VAL A 369 9.08 10.60 4.25
C VAL A 369 9.18 10.18 5.71
N THR A 370 9.48 11.11 6.61
CA THR A 370 9.45 10.87 8.06
C THR A 370 8.56 11.90 8.76
N ASP A 371 7.71 11.46 9.68
CA ASP A 371 6.87 12.34 10.51
C ASP A 371 5.95 13.28 9.71
N SER A 372 5.38 12.83 8.59
CA SER A 372 4.69 13.71 7.62
C SER A 372 3.32 13.19 7.17
N VAL A 373 2.62 13.97 6.35
CA VAL A 373 1.35 13.57 5.70
C VAL A 373 1.52 13.64 4.18
N VAL A 374 1.22 12.55 3.48
CA VAL A 374 1.20 12.48 2.01
C VAL A 374 -0.23 12.20 1.56
N ALA A 375 -0.77 12.98 0.62
CA ALA A 375 -2.10 12.69 0.10
C ALA A 375 -2.05 11.59 -0.97
N GLU A 376 -1.32 11.78 -2.06
CA GLU A 376 -1.32 10.86 -3.21
C GLU A 376 0.10 10.48 -3.64
N VAL A 377 0.31 9.21 -4.00
CA VAL A 377 1.57 8.66 -4.53
C VAL A 377 1.28 7.81 -5.77
N GLU A 378 1.82 8.19 -6.93
CA GLU A 378 1.64 7.50 -8.21
C GLU A 378 3.01 7.12 -8.81
N ASP A 379 3.15 5.90 -9.36
CA ASP A 379 4.32 5.42 -10.11
C ASP A 379 5.69 5.57 -9.37
N SER A 380 5.69 5.51 -8.04
CA SER A 380 6.83 5.95 -7.22
C SER A 380 7.41 4.87 -6.31
N SER A 381 8.62 5.12 -5.80
CA SER A 381 9.24 4.33 -4.72
C SER A 381 9.30 5.16 -3.45
N VAL A 382 8.44 4.83 -2.48
CA VAL A 382 8.28 5.66 -1.26
C VAL A 382 8.62 4.86 -0.01
N LEU A 383 9.45 5.44 0.85
CA LEU A 383 9.77 4.90 2.18
C LEU A 383 9.19 5.84 3.22
N VAL A 384 8.17 5.38 3.94
CA VAL A 384 7.37 6.18 4.87
C VAL A 384 7.60 5.70 6.29
N ASN A 385 7.96 6.61 7.20
CA ASN A 385 8.13 6.31 8.62
C ASN A 385 7.33 7.30 9.48
N ASP A 386 6.56 6.81 10.45
CA ASP A 386 5.76 7.63 11.39
C ASP A 386 4.83 8.66 10.68
N SER A 387 4.12 8.27 9.62
CA SER A 387 3.38 9.21 8.75
C SER A 387 1.93 8.78 8.45
N VAL A 388 1.21 9.59 7.68
CA VAL A 388 -0.11 9.25 7.14
C VAL A 388 -0.10 9.38 5.62
N VAL A 389 -0.49 8.34 4.91
CA VAL A 389 -0.64 8.32 3.44
C VAL A 389 -2.11 8.09 3.10
N ALA A 390 -2.72 8.92 2.25
CA ALA A 390 -4.10 8.70 1.86
C ALA A 390 -4.20 7.64 0.75
N GLU A 391 -3.59 7.87 -0.42
CA GLU A 391 -3.75 7.00 -1.59
C GLU A 391 -2.39 6.65 -2.23
N VAL A 392 -2.27 5.42 -2.72
CA VAL A 392 -1.04 4.87 -3.34
C VAL A 392 -1.42 4.05 -4.57
N GLU A 393 -1.01 4.48 -5.75
CA GLU A 393 -1.30 3.84 -7.05
C GLU A 393 0.01 3.46 -7.76
N ASP A 394 0.06 2.25 -8.35
CA ASP A 394 1.17 1.76 -9.20
C ASP A 394 2.60 1.87 -8.59
N SER A 395 2.71 1.78 -7.26
CA SER A 395 3.93 2.16 -6.52
C SER A 395 4.56 1.02 -5.71
N SER A 396 5.82 1.23 -5.32
CA SER A 396 6.52 0.36 -4.35
C SER A 396 6.72 1.11 -3.04
N LEU A 397 6.03 0.67 -1.98
CA LEU A 397 5.94 1.42 -0.73
C LEU A 397 6.43 0.59 0.46
N LEU A 398 7.35 1.15 1.24
CA LEU A 398 7.79 0.58 2.53
C LEU A 398 7.29 1.48 3.66
N VAL A 399 6.38 0.97 4.48
CA VAL A 399 5.77 1.68 5.61
C VAL A 399 6.29 1.14 6.94
N THR A 400 6.73 2.02 7.83
CA THR A 400 6.93 1.71 9.24
C THR A 400 6.14 2.68 10.12
N ASP A 401 5.42 2.18 11.12
CA ASP A 401 4.71 2.98 12.13
C ASP A 401 3.71 4.02 11.55
N SER A 402 2.96 3.72 10.49
CA SER A 402 2.12 4.72 9.79
C SER A 402 0.65 4.30 9.59
N VAL A 403 -0.15 5.18 8.99
CA VAL A 403 -1.53 4.88 8.56
C VAL A 403 -1.63 5.09 7.05
N VAL A 404 -2.10 4.08 6.32
CA VAL A 404 -2.39 4.14 4.87
C VAL A 404 -3.89 3.96 4.67
N ALA A 405 -4.55 4.85 3.93
CA ALA A 405 -5.99 4.68 3.67
C ALA A 405 -6.22 3.67 2.54
N GLU A 406 -5.72 3.93 1.33
CA GLU A 406 -6.01 3.12 0.14
C GLU A 406 -4.71 2.77 -0.62
N VAL A 407 -4.64 1.55 -1.14
CA VAL A 407 -3.52 1.03 -1.95
C VAL A 407 -4.07 0.28 -3.16
N GLU A 408 -3.76 0.76 -4.37
CA GLU A 408 -4.19 0.18 -5.65
C GLU A 408 -2.94 -0.22 -6.49
N ASP A 409 -2.98 -1.39 -7.13
CA ASP A 409 -1.98 -1.88 -8.10
C ASP A 409 -0.49 -1.83 -7.63
N SER A 410 -0.24 -1.94 -6.32
CA SER A 410 1.05 -1.62 -5.70
C SER A 410 1.74 -2.80 -4.99
N PHE A 411 3.05 -2.68 -4.77
CA PHE A 411 3.80 -3.56 -3.85
C PHE A 411 4.05 -2.83 -2.54
N VAL A 412 3.40 -3.25 -1.45
CA VAL A 412 3.50 -2.57 -0.15
C VAL A 412 4.05 -3.49 0.92
N LEU A 413 5.08 -3.04 1.64
CA LEU A 413 5.62 -3.72 2.83
C LEU A 413 5.34 -2.85 4.05
N VAL A 414 4.46 -3.33 4.92
CA VAL A 414 3.91 -2.60 6.06
C VAL A 414 4.38 -3.25 7.36
N ASN A 415 4.96 -2.46 8.25
CA ASN A 415 5.34 -2.90 9.59
C ASN A 415 4.74 -1.96 10.65
N ASP A 416 4.10 -2.51 11.68
CA ASP A 416 3.51 -1.76 12.81
C ASP A 416 2.53 -0.64 12.39
N SER A 417 1.60 -0.88 11.45
CA SER A 417 0.77 0.18 10.85
C SER A 417 -0.73 -0.17 10.78
N VAL A 418 -1.53 0.75 10.25
CA VAL A 418 -2.96 0.53 9.93
C VAL A 418 -3.19 0.79 8.44
N VAL A 419 -3.76 -0.18 7.73
CA VAL A 419 -4.16 -0.05 6.32
C VAL A 419 -5.68 -0.18 6.24
N ALA A 420 -6.38 0.75 5.59
CA ALA A 420 -7.84 0.62 5.45
C ALA A 420 -8.19 -0.33 4.31
N GLU A 421 -7.79 -0.03 3.07
CA GLU A 421 -8.19 -0.81 1.88
C GLU A 421 -6.97 -1.13 0.99
N VAL A 422 -6.98 -2.32 0.40
CA VAL A 422 -5.95 -2.83 -0.52
C VAL A 422 -6.64 -3.50 -1.71
N GLU A 423 -6.46 -2.97 -2.92
CA GLU A 423 -7.03 -3.50 -4.17
C GLU A 423 -5.90 -3.87 -5.16
N ASP A 424 -6.04 -5.03 -5.83
CA ASP A 424 -5.15 -5.51 -6.91
C ASP A 424 -3.63 -5.52 -6.60
N SER A 425 -3.27 -5.63 -5.31
CA SER A 425 -1.91 -5.35 -4.83
C SER A 425 -1.20 -6.57 -4.26
N SER A 426 0.11 -6.43 -4.03
CA SER A 426 0.91 -7.41 -3.31
C SER A 426 1.43 -6.82 -2.01
N VAL A 427 0.86 -7.26 -0.88
CA VAL A 427 1.08 -6.63 0.42
C VAL A 427 1.74 -7.60 1.40
N PHE A 428 2.80 -7.16 2.06
CA PHE A 428 3.45 -7.85 3.17
C PHE A 428 3.22 -7.06 4.44
N VAL A 429 2.44 -7.62 5.36
CA VAL A 429 2.02 -6.95 6.60
C VAL A 429 2.60 -7.68 7.81
N SER A 430 3.29 -6.95 8.68
CA SER A 430 3.76 -7.45 9.98
C SER A 430 3.25 -6.54 11.09
N ASP A 431 2.70 -7.13 12.16
CA ASP A 431 2.24 -6.41 13.37
C ASP A 431 1.23 -5.27 13.11
N SER A 432 0.26 -5.46 12.21
CA SER A 432 -0.62 -4.35 11.76
C SER A 432 -2.13 -4.68 11.80
N VAL A 433 -2.96 -3.67 11.49
CA VAL A 433 -4.41 -3.85 11.30
C VAL A 433 -4.78 -3.51 9.85
N VAL A 434 -5.41 -4.43 9.14
CA VAL A 434 -5.93 -4.23 7.78
C VAL A 434 -7.45 -4.31 7.82
N ALA A 435 -8.17 -3.34 7.26
CA ALA A 435 -9.64 -3.44 7.22
C ALA A 435 -10.08 -4.35 6.08
N GLU A 436 -9.76 -4.04 4.83
CA GLU A 436 -10.24 -4.79 3.66
C GLU A 436 -9.10 -5.10 2.67
N VAL A 437 -9.14 -6.30 2.08
CA VAL A 437 -8.21 -6.77 1.03
C VAL A 437 -9.01 -7.38 -0.12
N GLU A 438 -9.00 -6.76 -1.29
CA GLU A 438 -9.71 -7.22 -2.50
C GLU A 438 -8.71 -7.56 -3.63
N ASP A 439 -8.94 -8.67 -4.33
CA ASP A 439 -8.20 -9.13 -5.53
C ASP A 439 -6.66 -9.20 -5.39
N SER A 440 -6.14 -9.38 -4.17
CA SER A 440 -4.72 -9.16 -3.85
C SER A 440 -3.97 -10.43 -3.44
N SER A 441 -2.63 -10.36 -3.44
CA SER A 441 -1.77 -11.37 -2.84
C SER A 441 -1.12 -10.84 -1.57
N ALA A 442 -1.61 -11.25 -0.40
CA ALA A 442 -1.15 -10.73 0.88
C ALA A 442 -0.43 -11.78 1.74
N LEU A 443 0.71 -11.42 2.32
CA LEU A 443 1.34 -12.18 3.41
C LEU A 443 1.18 -11.40 4.71
N VAL A 444 0.40 -11.95 5.63
CA VAL A 444 0.03 -11.28 6.88
C VAL A 444 0.59 -12.08 8.06
N SER A 445 1.38 -11.42 8.92
CA SER A 445 1.94 -12.01 10.14
C SER A 445 1.61 -11.15 11.36
N ASP A 446 1.18 -11.77 12.45
CA ASP A 446 0.88 -11.10 13.73
C ASP A 446 -0.13 -9.92 13.63
N SER A 447 -1.16 -10.04 12.78
CA SER A 447 -2.05 -8.91 12.43
C SER A 447 -3.54 -9.18 12.70
N VAL A 448 -4.37 -8.14 12.52
CA VAL A 448 -5.84 -8.26 12.51
C VAL A 448 -6.37 -7.83 11.15
N VAL A 449 -7.08 -8.72 10.46
CA VAL A 449 -7.72 -8.44 9.16
C VAL A 449 -9.24 -8.50 9.33
N ALA A 450 -9.99 -7.48 8.89
CA ALA A 450 -11.44 -7.53 9.00
C ALA A 450 -12.05 -8.37 7.87
N GLU A 451 -11.80 -8.03 6.61
CA GLU A 451 -12.42 -8.70 5.45
C GLU A 451 -11.37 -9.00 4.37
N VAL A 452 -11.46 -10.19 3.77
CA VAL A 452 -10.64 -10.62 2.62
C VAL A 452 -11.56 -11.14 1.54
N LYS A 453 -11.46 -10.58 0.32
CA LYS A 453 -12.28 -10.93 -0.82
C LYS A 453 -11.44 -11.25 -2.06
N ASP A 454 -11.76 -12.34 -2.75
CA ASP A 454 -11.17 -12.73 -4.05
C ASP A 454 -9.62 -12.85 -4.08
N SER A 455 -8.99 -13.07 -2.92
CA SER A 455 -7.54 -12.92 -2.75
C SER A 455 -6.79 -14.25 -2.56
N SER A 456 -5.47 -14.22 -2.69
CA SER A 456 -4.60 -15.31 -2.21
C SER A 456 -3.80 -14.85 -1.00
N VAL A 457 -4.27 -15.16 0.21
CA VAL A 457 -3.66 -14.68 1.46
C VAL A 457 -2.95 -15.83 2.20
N LEU A 458 -1.72 -15.60 2.65
CA LEU A 458 -1.09 -16.44 3.68
C LEU A 458 -1.10 -15.70 5.01
N VAL A 459 -1.81 -16.26 5.98
CA VAL A 459 -1.99 -15.67 7.30
C VAL A 459 -1.27 -16.52 8.32
N SER A 460 -0.39 -15.92 9.12
CA SER A 460 0.28 -16.57 10.26
C SER A 460 0.05 -15.76 11.54
N ASP A 461 -0.30 -16.42 12.64
CA ASP A 461 -0.43 -15.80 13.98
C ASP A 461 -1.42 -14.59 14.04
N SER A 462 -2.51 -14.61 13.28
CA SER A 462 -3.41 -13.44 13.11
C SER A 462 -4.87 -13.71 13.48
N VAL A 463 -5.69 -12.66 13.49
CA VAL A 463 -7.16 -12.75 13.64
C VAL A 463 -7.83 -12.24 12.36
N VAL A 464 -8.65 -13.07 11.72
CA VAL A 464 -9.41 -12.70 10.51
C VAL A 464 -10.90 -12.76 10.83
N ALA A 465 -11.66 -11.69 10.53
CA ALA A 465 -13.10 -11.71 10.79
C ALA A 465 -13.85 -12.48 9.70
N GLU A 466 -13.75 -12.06 8.43
CA GLU A 466 -14.49 -12.68 7.32
C GLU A 466 -13.59 -12.92 6.09
N VAL A 467 -13.84 -14.04 5.40
CA VAL A 467 -13.13 -14.49 4.20
C VAL A 467 -14.17 -14.91 3.15
N GLU A 468 -14.22 -14.23 2.00
CA GLU A 468 -15.11 -14.54 0.87
C GLU A 468 -14.30 -14.89 -0.41
N GLU A 469 -14.68 -15.97 -1.11
CA GLU A 469 -14.21 -16.35 -2.47
C GLU A 469 -12.66 -16.50 -2.65
N SER A 470 -11.91 -16.79 -1.59
CA SER A 470 -10.44 -16.81 -1.62
C SER A 470 -9.77 -18.20 -1.64
N SER A 471 -8.47 -18.23 -1.97
CA SER A 471 -7.59 -19.40 -1.80
C SER A 471 -6.53 -19.10 -0.73
N GLU A 472 -6.76 -19.56 0.49
CA GLU A 472 -5.96 -19.16 1.66
C GLU A 472 -5.20 -20.30 2.33
N LEU A 473 -4.00 -19.99 2.83
CA LEU A 473 -3.30 -20.83 3.80
C LEU A 473 -3.23 -20.09 5.14
N VAL A 474 -3.90 -20.64 6.13
CA VAL A 474 -4.03 -20.06 7.46
C VAL A 474 -3.31 -20.96 8.46
N SER A 475 -2.34 -20.41 9.20
CA SER A 475 -1.59 -21.13 10.23
C SER A 475 -1.63 -20.36 11.55
N ASP A 476 -1.89 -21.06 12.66
CA ASP A 476 -1.88 -20.49 14.02
C ASP A 476 -2.84 -19.27 14.22
N SER A 477 -4.01 -19.26 13.58
CA SER A 477 -4.89 -18.09 13.54
C SER A 477 -6.30 -18.31 14.17
N VAL A 478 -7.06 -17.23 14.34
CA VAL A 478 -8.49 -17.26 14.67
C VAL A 478 -9.30 -16.67 13.52
N VAL A 479 -10.19 -17.46 12.91
CA VAL A 479 -11.08 -17.03 11.81
C VAL A 479 -12.52 -17.07 12.28
N ALA A 480 -13.28 -15.97 12.12
CA ALA A 480 -14.69 -15.97 12.53
C ALA A 480 -15.60 -16.61 11.47
N LYS A 481 -15.52 -16.18 10.21
CA LYS A 481 -16.37 -16.71 9.13
C LYS A 481 -15.59 -16.97 7.84
N VAL A 482 -15.89 -18.08 7.17
CA VAL A 482 -15.36 -18.46 5.85
C VAL A 482 -16.52 -18.82 4.93
N GLU A 483 -16.70 -18.08 3.84
CA GLU A 483 -17.72 -18.34 2.80
C GLU A 483 -17.06 -18.65 1.44
N ASP A 484 -17.60 -19.63 0.69
CA ASP A 484 -17.32 -19.88 -0.74
C ASP A 484 -15.84 -20.06 -1.17
N SER A 485 -14.97 -20.50 -0.26
CA SER A 485 -13.50 -20.49 -0.46
C SER A 485 -12.83 -21.87 -0.39
N SER A 486 -11.58 -21.96 -0.85
CA SER A 486 -10.73 -23.14 -0.68
C SER A 486 -9.61 -22.84 0.32
N VAL A 487 -9.84 -23.16 1.59
CA VAL A 487 -8.96 -22.78 2.70
C VAL A 487 -8.18 -23.99 3.23
N LEU A 488 -6.87 -23.85 3.41
CA LEU A 488 -6.06 -24.80 4.19
C LEU A 488 -5.78 -24.19 5.57
N VAL A 489 -6.39 -24.77 6.59
CA VAL A 489 -6.28 -24.32 7.99
C VAL A 489 -5.40 -25.29 8.76
N SER A 490 -4.35 -24.80 9.43
CA SER A 490 -3.49 -25.59 10.31
C SER A 490 -3.39 -24.91 11.68
N ASP A 491 -3.53 -25.66 12.77
CA ASP A 491 -3.37 -25.15 14.15
C ASP A 491 -4.27 -23.94 14.52
N SER A 492 -5.49 -23.85 13.98
CA SER A 492 -6.35 -22.65 14.10
C SER A 492 -7.67 -22.88 14.86
N VAL A 493 -8.38 -21.79 15.18
CA VAL A 493 -9.78 -21.83 15.66
C VAL A 493 -10.68 -21.16 14.63
N VAL A 494 -11.66 -21.88 14.08
CA VAL A 494 -12.64 -21.38 13.12
C VAL A 494 -14.03 -21.42 13.73
N ALA A 495 -14.79 -20.33 13.68
CA ALA A 495 -16.16 -20.37 14.20
C ALA A 495 -17.14 -20.97 13.18
N GLU A 496 -17.23 -20.43 11.97
CA GLU A 496 -18.20 -20.88 10.95
C GLU A 496 -17.56 -21.07 9.57
N VAL A 497 -17.93 -22.17 8.88
CA VAL A 497 -17.50 -22.50 7.51
C VAL A 497 -18.76 -22.81 6.69
N GLU A 498 -19.06 -21.99 5.67
CA GLU A 498 -20.25 -22.09 4.81
C GLU A 498 -19.80 -22.30 3.34
N ASP A 499 -20.45 -23.23 2.62
CA ASP A 499 -20.32 -23.45 1.16
C ASP A 499 -18.88 -23.68 0.60
N SER A 500 -17.94 -24.22 1.38
CA SER A 500 -16.50 -24.20 1.03
C SER A 500 -15.84 -25.58 0.90
N SER A 501 -14.63 -25.59 0.33
CA SER A 501 -13.77 -26.79 0.23
C SER A 501 -12.53 -26.64 1.11
N ALA A 502 -12.67 -26.97 2.39
CA ALA A 502 -11.63 -26.75 3.39
C ALA A 502 -10.80 -28.01 3.69
N LEU A 503 -9.48 -27.86 3.86
CA LEU A 503 -8.65 -28.87 4.53
C LEU A 503 -8.24 -28.32 5.89
N VAL A 504 -8.68 -28.98 6.95
CA VAL A 504 -8.54 -28.52 8.34
C VAL A 504 -7.69 -29.55 9.08
N SER A 505 -6.53 -29.14 9.60
CA SER A 505 -5.62 -30.01 10.37
C SER A 505 -5.31 -29.38 11.73
N ASP A 506 -5.35 -30.18 12.80
CA ASP A 506 -5.01 -29.75 14.17
C ASP A 506 -5.84 -28.54 14.68
N SER A 507 -7.13 -28.46 14.31
CA SER A 507 -7.97 -27.25 14.55
C SER A 507 -9.19 -27.49 15.44
N VAL A 508 -9.81 -26.40 15.92
CA VAL A 508 -11.14 -26.42 16.55
C VAL A 508 -12.12 -25.65 15.66
N VAL A 509 -13.17 -26.33 15.19
CA VAL A 509 -14.21 -25.73 14.33
C VAL A 509 -15.56 -25.83 15.03
N ALA A 510 -16.30 -24.72 15.13
CA ALA A 510 -17.61 -24.75 15.78
C ALA A 510 -18.68 -25.32 14.84
N GLU A 511 -18.93 -24.70 13.68
CA GLU A 511 -19.97 -25.14 12.74
C GLU A 511 -19.46 -25.23 11.30
N VAL A 512 -19.92 -26.26 10.57
CA VAL A 512 -19.67 -26.48 9.14
C VAL A 512 -21.02 -26.72 8.43
N GLU A 513 -21.39 -25.87 7.49
CA GLU A 513 -22.66 -25.93 6.72
C GLU A 513 -22.37 -26.04 5.21
N ASP A 514 -23.10 -26.89 4.49
CA ASP A 514 -23.09 -27.03 3.02
C ASP A 514 -21.71 -27.24 2.33
N SER A 515 -20.73 -27.82 3.03
CA SER A 515 -19.32 -27.83 2.62
C SER A 515 -18.75 -29.20 2.24
N SER A 516 -17.62 -29.22 1.52
CA SER A 516 -16.81 -30.41 1.28
C SER A 516 -15.45 -30.33 2.00
N ALA A 517 -15.40 -30.79 3.25
CA ALA A 517 -14.23 -30.64 4.11
C ALA A 517 -13.45 -31.96 4.29
N LEU A 518 -12.10 -31.91 4.27
CA LEU A 518 -11.26 -32.98 4.85
C LEU A 518 -10.68 -32.48 6.16
N VAL A 519 -10.96 -33.20 7.23
CA VAL A 519 -10.64 -32.80 8.58
C VAL A 519 -9.78 -33.88 9.23
N SER A 520 -8.62 -33.51 9.78
CA SER A 520 -7.69 -34.42 10.45
C SER A 520 -7.25 -33.86 11.80
N ASP A 521 -7.20 -34.69 12.84
CA ASP A 521 -6.71 -34.33 14.19
C ASP A 521 -7.44 -33.13 14.84
N SER A 522 -8.78 -33.04 14.71
CA SER A 522 -9.54 -31.84 15.09
C SER A 522 -10.68 -32.08 16.10
N VAL A 523 -11.30 -30.99 16.57
CA VAL A 523 -12.56 -31.01 17.32
C VAL A 523 -13.64 -30.20 16.59
N LEU A 524 -14.73 -30.86 16.19
CA LEU A 524 -15.90 -30.28 15.53
C LEU A 524 -17.09 -30.26 16.49
N ALA A 525 -17.80 -29.13 16.60
CA ALA A 525 -19.06 -29.11 17.35
C ALA A 525 -20.23 -29.60 16.49
N GLU A 526 -20.45 -29.04 15.30
CA GLU A 526 -21.62 -29.35 14.48
C GLU A 526 -21.28 -29.39 12.97
N VAL A 527 -21.85 -30.36 12.25
CA VAL A 527 -21.74 -30.50 10.78
C VAL A 527 -23.14 -30.68 10.19
N LYS A 528 -23.57 -29.76 9.30
CA LYS A 528 -24.86 -29.82 8.60
C LYS A 528 -24.68 -29.90 7.07
N ASP A 529 -25.53 -30.68 6.40
CA ASP A 529 -25.71 -30.71 4.93
C ASP A 529 -24.41 -30.89 4.09
N SER A 530 -23.37 -31.54 4.64
CA SER A 530 -22.02 -31.51 4.10
C SER A 530 -21.50 -32.87 3.61
N SER A 531 -20.46 -32.88 2.77
CA SER A 531 -19.68 -34.08 2.45
C SER A 531 -18.32 -34.03 3.17
N VAL A 532 -18.23 -34.60 4.37
CA VAL A 532 -17.05 -34.45 5.23
C VAL A 532 -16.26 -35.77 5.34
N PHE A 533 -14.94 -35.70 5.18
CA PHE A 533 -14.04 -36.78 5.59
C PHE A 533 -13.37 -36.40 6.90
N VAL A 534 -13.56 -37.21 7.94
CA VAL A 534 -13.00 -36.98 9.26
C VAL A 534 -12.04 -38.11 9.60
N SER A 535 -10.81 -37.79 9.99
CA SER A 535 -9.83 -38.76 10.49
C SER A 535 -9.30 -38.28 11.85
N ASP A 536 -9.15 -39.20 12.81
CA ASP A 536 -8.54 -38.92 14.12
C ASP A 536 -9.17 -37.73 14.89
N SER A 537 -10.50 -37.52 14.82
CA SER A 537 -11.16 -36.32 15.39
C SER A 537 -12.29 -36.62 16.39
N VAL A 538 -12.76 -35.59 17.08
CA VAL A 538 -13.96 -35.63 17.94
C VAL A 538 -15.04 -34.75 17.35
N VAL A 539 -16.21 -35.31 17.05
CA VAL A 539 -17.36 -34.60 16.47
C VAL A 539 -18.55 -34.74 17.40
N ALA A 540 -19.19 -33.63 17.78
CA ALA A 540 -20.37 -33.71 18.64
C ALA A 540 -21.62 -34.12 17.85
N GLU A 541 -22.01 -33.37 16.81
CA GLU A 541 -23.23 -33.65 16.05
C GLU A 541 -23.01 -33.62 14.53
N VAL A 542 -23.63 -34.55 13.80
CA VAL A 542 -23.67 -34.60 12.32
C VAL A 542 -25.12 -34.74 11.85
N GLU A 543 -25.64 -33.76 11.11
CA GLU A 543 -27.01 -33.72 10.58
C GLU A 543 -27.01 -33.66 9.04
N ASP A 544 -27.91 -34.41 8.38
CA ASP A 544 -28.20 -34.35 6.94
C ASP A 544 -26.99 -34.51 5.97
N SER A 545 -25.93 -35.23 6.37
CA SER A 545 -24.63 -35.21 5.68
C SER A 545 -24.20 -36.55 5.07
N SER A 546 -23.22 -36.51 4.15
CA SER A 546 -22.52 -37.70 3.65
C SER A 546 -21.09 -37.75 4.20
N ALA A 547 -20.91 -38.44 5.33
CA ALA A 547 -19.65 -38.42 6.09
C ALA A 547 -18.84 -39.73 5.94
N LEU A 548 -17.52 -39.61 5.76
CA LEU A 548 -16.57 -40.73 5.91
C LEU A 548 -15.70 -40.49 7.13
N VAL A 549 -15.93 -41.29 8.17
CA VAL A 549 -15.31 -41.10 9.49
C VAL A 549 -14.42 -42.29 9.82
N SER A 550 -13.14 -42.04 10.07
CA SER A 550 -12.18 -43.05 10.47
C SER A 550 -11.50 -42.66 11.80
N ASP A 551 -11.27 -43.61 12.69
CA ASP A 551 -10.52 -43.41 13.94
C ASP A 551 -11.05 -42.27 14.85
N SER A 552 -12.38 -42.05 14.90
CA SER A 552 -12.97 -40.86 15.54
C SER A 552 -13.98 -41.18 16.66
N VAL A 553 -14.38 -40.14 17.41
CA VAL A 553 -15.45 -40.22 18.43
C VAL A 553 -16.61 -39.31 18.02
N LEU A 554 -17.80 -39.89 17.83
CA LEU A 554 -19.05 -39.21 17.46
C LEU A 554 -20.05 -39.27 18.61
N ALA A 555 -20.67 -38.14 18.98
CA ALA A 555 -21.76 -38.17 19.95
C ALA A 555 -23.10 -38.51 19.28
N GLU A 556 -23.53 -37.79 18.25
CA GLU A 556 -24.82 -38.02 17.57
C GLU A 556 -24.69 -37.92 16.04
N VAL A 557 -25.36 -38.84 15.32
CA VAL A 557 -25.50 -38.83 13.85
C VAL A 557 -26.98 -38.91 13.48
N LYS A 558 -27.48 -37.92 12.74
CA LYS A 558 -28.90 -37.79 12.39
C LYS A 558 -29.10 -37.56 10.88
N ASP A 559 -30.11 -38.21 10.30
CA ASP A 559 -30.57 -38.03 8.91
C ASP A 559 -29.48 -38.17 7.79
N SER A 560 -28.41 -38.94 8.03
CA SER A 560 -27.18 -38.92 7.22
C SER A 560 -26.88 -40.24 6.48
N SER A 561 -26.01 -40.19 5.46
CA SER A 561 -25.39 -41.40 4.88
C SER A 561 -23.91 -41.46 5.26
N ALA A 562 -23.57 -42.20 6.31
CA ALA A 562 -22.21 -42.23 6.85
C ALA A 562 -21.53 -43.61 6.65
N LEU A 563 -20.23 -43.63 6.32
CA LEU A 563 -19.38 -44.81 6.53
C LEU A 563 -18.45 -44.52 7.70
N VAL A 564 -18.53 -45.33 8.75
CA VAL A 564 -17.78 -45.19 9.98
C VAL A 564 -16.89 -46.41 10.16
N THR A 565 -15.58 -46.19 10.28
CA THR A 565 -14.58 -47.26 10.50
C THR A 565 -13.76 -46.97 11.76
N ASP A 566 -13.47 -47.99 12.57
CA ASP A 566 -12.58 -47.88 13.74
C ASP A 566 -12.99 -46.78 14.75
N SER A 567 -14.29 -46.53 14.96
CA SER A 567 -14.78 -45.37 15.72
C SER A 567 -15.69 -45.73 16.90
N VAL A 568 -15.99 -44.74 17.75
CA VAL A 568 -16.99 -44.85 18.83
C VAL A 568 -18.13 -43.88 18.56
N VAL A 569 -19.36 -44.39 18.45
CA VAL A 569 -20.58 -43.61 18.18
C VAL A 569 -21.55 -43.79 19.35
N ALA A 570 -22.03 -42.70 19.95
CA ALA A 570 -23.02 -42.84 21.02
C ALA A 570 -24.42 -43.10 20.45
N GLU A 571 -24.89 -42.31 19.49
CA GLU A 571 -26.27 -42.40 18.99
C GLU A 571 -26.38 -42.20 17.48
N VAL A 572 -27.23 -43.01 16.82
CA VAL A 572 -27.53 -42.89 15.37
C VAL A 572 -29.04 -42.93 15.13
N LYS A 573 -29.58 -41.91 14.46
CA LYS A 573 -31.02 -41.72 14.14
C LYS A 573 -31.28 -41.43 12.66
N ASP A 574 -32.37 -41.96 12.11
CA ASP A 574 -32.92 -41.67 10.77
C ASP A 574 -31.94 -41.71 9.54
N SER A 575 -30.85 -42.46 9.63
CA SER A 575 -29.70 -42.51 8.71
C SER A 575 -29.47 -43.86 7.99
N SER A 576 -28.78 -43.87 6.84
CA SER A 576 -28.23 -45.10 6.23
C SER A 576 -26.73 -45.21 6.54
N VAL A 577 -26.37 -46.01 7.54
CA VAL A 577 -24.98 -46.06 8.05
C VAL A 577 -24.32 -47.42 7.78
N PHE A 578 -23.06 -47.40 7.35
CA PHE A 578 -22.19 -48.57 7.32
C PHE A 578 -21.15 -48.43 8.43
N VAL A 579 -21.13 -49.38 9.36
CA VAL A 579 -20.24 -49.35 10.52
C VAL A 579 -19.33 -50.58 10.47
N SER A 580 -18.01 -50.37 10.49
CA SER A 580 -17.01 -51.44 10.57
C SER A 580 -16.07 -51.21 11.75
N ASP A 581 -15.70 -52.28 12.46
CA ASP A 581 -14.71 -52.25 13.55
C ASP A 581 -15.00 -51.20 14.65
N SER A 582 -16.27 -50.95 15.00
CA SER A 582 -16.67 -49.83 15.86
C SER A 582 -17.52 -50.24 17.08
N VAL A 583 -17.73 -49.29 18.00
CA VAL A 583 -18.65 -49.44 19.13
C VAL A 583 -19.79 -48.43 19.01
N VAL A 584 -21.04 -48.93 18.97
CA VAL A 584 -22.25 -48.11 18.87
C VAL A 584 -23.13 -48.33 20.11
N ALA A 585 -23.56 -47.27 20.78
CA ALA A 585 -24.45 -47.44 21.94
C ALA A 585 -25.91 -47.66 21.49
N GLU A 586 -26.50 -46.74 20.75
CA GLU A 586 -27.92 -46.81 20.37
C GLU A 586 -28.14 -46.54 18.86
N VAL A 587 -29.07 -47.30 18.26
CA VAL A 587 -29.48 -47.21 16.84
C VAL A 587 -31.02 -47.19 16.74
N GLU A 588 -31.61 -46.13 16.18
CA GLU A 588 -33.07 -45.98 16.03
C GLU A 588 -33.49 -45.63 14.57
N ASP A 589 -34.52 -46.28 14.02
CA ASP A 589 -35.23 -45.97 12.75
C ASP A 589 -34.43 -46.15 11.41
N LEU A 590 -33.59 -47.18 11.25
CA LEU A 590 -32.54 -47.21 10.20
C LEU A 590 -32.56 -48.35 9.17
N SER A 591 -31.71 -48.22 8.14
CA SER A 591 -31.12 -49.35 7.41
C SER A 591 -29.60 -49.40 7.62
N VAL A 592 -29.11 -50.25 8.53
CA VAL A 592 -27.68 -50.30 8.92
C VAL A 592 -27.02 -51.58 8.47
N LEU A 593 -25.77 -51.47 8.01
CA LEU A 593 -24.86 -52.60 7.84
C LEU A 593 -23.73 -52.48 8.87
N VAL A 594 -23.68 -53.43 9.80
CA VAL A 594 -22.69 -53.47 10.89
C VAL A 594 -21.81 -54.70 10.70
N THR A 595 -20.50 -54.50 10.62
CA THR A 595 -19.50 -55.58 10.51
C THR A 595 -18.47 -55.47 11.63
N ASP A 596 -18.07 -56.57 12.26
CA ASP A 596 -16.99 -56.63 13.26
C ASP A 596 -17.14 -55.62 14.44
N SER A 597 -18.37 -55.38 14.92
CA SER A 597 -18.65 -54.28 15.87
C SER A 597 -19.40 -54.74 17.15
N VAL A 598 -19.53 -53.82 18.11
CA VAL A 598 -20.35 -54.02 19.33
C VAL A 598 -21.48 -52.99 19.35
N VAL A 599 -22.74 -53.45 19.39
CA VAL A 599 -23.94 -52.60 19.45
C VAL A 599 -24.68 -52.87 20.76
N ALA A 600 -25.01 -51.84 21.53
CA ALA A 600 -25.77 -52.05 22.76
C ALA A 600 -27.27 -52.22 22.47
N GLU A 601 -27.91 -51.30 21.75
CA GLU A 601 -29.36 -51.36 21.50
C GLU A 601 -29.72 -50.99 20.05
N VAL A 602 -30.68 -51.72 19.47
CA VAL A 602 -31.27 -51.47 18.14
C VAL A 602 -32.79 -51.39 18.27
N LYS A 603 -33.42 -50.28 17.85
CA LYS A 603 -34.88 -50.09 17.80
C LYS A 603 -35.37 -49.75 16.40
N ASP A 604 -36.58 -50.23 16.05
CA ASP A 604 -37.36 -49.81 14.87
C ASP A 604 -36.62 -49.85 13.51
N SER A 605 -35.65 -50.77 13.34
CA SER A 605 -34.67 -50.71 12.24
C SER A 605 -34.63 -51.98 11.36
N SER A 606 -34.10 -51.82 10.15
CA SER A 606 -33.67 -52.90 9.26
C SER A 606 -32.15 -53.08 9.30
N VAL A 607 -31.65 -54.01 10.12
CA VAL A 607 -30.20 -54.12 10.38
C VAL A 607 -29.63 -55.42 9.81
N LEU A 608 -28.49 -55.30 9.13
CA LEU A 608 -27.65 -56.42 8.71
C LEU A 608 -26.39 -56.44 9.56
N VAL A 609 -26.26 -57.42 10.44
CA VAL A 609 -25.15 -57.58 11.36
C VAL A 609 -24.31 -58.79 10.96
N THR A 610 -23.00 -58.62 10.78
CA THR A 610 -22.07 -59.74 10.56
C THR A 610 -20.91 -59.66 11.55
N ASP A 611 -20.49 -60.81 12.10
CA ASP A 611 -19.32 -60.92 12.98
C ASP A 611 -19.33 -59.97 14.21
N SER A 612 -20.50 -59.72 14.83
CA SER A 612 -20.67 -58.68 15.86
C SER A 612 -21.33 -59.18 17.16
N VAL A 613 -21.39 -58.32 18.17
CA VAL A 613 -22.13 -58.56 19.43
C VAL A 613 -23.21 -57.50 19.59
N VAL A 614 -24.47 -57.94 19.73
CA VAL A 614 -25.64 -57.07 19.95
C VAL A 614 -26.26 -57.39 21.31
N ALA A 615 -26.45 -56.40 22.18
CA ALA A 615 -27.10 -56.68 23.47
C ALA A 615 -28.63 -56.80 23.31
N GLU A 616 -29.28 -55.85 22.65
CA GLU A 616 -30.75 -55.81 22.60
C GLU A 616 -31.29 -55.37 21.22
N VAL A 617 -32.33 -56.04 20.73
CA VAL A 617 -33.04 -55.73 19.46
C VAL A 617 -34.54 -55.63 19.72
N LYS A 618 -35.15 -54.50 19.36
CA LYS A 618 -36.58 -54.20 19.54
C LYS A 618 -37.25 -53.74 18.25
N ASP A 619 -38.47 -54.21 17.98
CA ASP A 619 -39.36 -53.72 16.90
C ASP A 619 -38.71 -53.70 15.49
N SER A 620 -37.77 -54.60 15.20
CA SER A 620 -36.84 -54.49 14.06
C SER A 620 -36.91 -55.69 13.10
N SER A 621 -36.45 -55.50 11.86
CA SER A 621 -36.16 -56.60 10.93
C SER A 621 -34.65 -56.81 10.81
N VAL A 622 -34.09 -57.83 11.45
CA VAL A 622 -32.63 -57.99 11.57
C VAL A 622 -32.15 -59.27 10.88
N LEU A 623 -31.10 -59.19 10.05
CA LEU A 623 -30.34 -60.37 9.61
C LEU A 623 -29.01 -60.39 10.36
N VAL A 624 -28.77 -61.47 11.11
CA VAL A 624 -27.60 -61.63 11.95
C VAL A 624 -26.81 -62.85 11.48
N CYS A 625 -25.60 -62.66 10.95
CA CYS A 625 -24.71 -63.74 10.57
C CYS A 625 -23.50 -63.79 11.52
N ASP A 626 -23.08 -64.98 11.96
CA ASP A 626 -21.83 -65.19 12.71
C ASP A 626 -21.70 -64.31 13.99
N SER A 627 -22.79 -64.07 14.72
CA SER A 627 -22.82 -63.07 15.81
C SER A 627 -23.42 -63.60 17.13
N VAL A 628 -23.38 -62.78 18.18
CA VAL A 628 -24.01 -63.06 19.48
C VAL A 628 -25.05 -61.99 19.79
N VAL A 629 -26.30 -62.39 20.03
CA VAL A 629 -27.41 -61.51 20.43
C VAL A 629 -27.89 -61.89 21.82
N ALA A 630 -28.01 -60.94 22.75
CA ALA A 630 -28.54 -61.27 24.08
C ALA A 630 -30.08 -61.35 24.04
N GLU A 631 -30.78 -60.29 23.65
CA GLU A 631 -32.25 -60.24 23.69
C GLU A 631 -32.86 -59.73 22.38
N VAL A 632 -33.96 -60.36 21.93
CA VAL A 632 -34.77 -59.97 20.76
C VAL A 632 -36.24 -59.87 21.16
N GLU A 633 -36.87 -58.72 21.00
CA GLU A 633 -38.29 -58.45 21.33
C GLU A 633 -39.03 -57.85 20.12
N ASP A 634 -40.28 -58.26 19.87
CA ASP A 634 -41.20 -57.71 18.85
C ASP A 634 -40.64 -57.62 17.41
N SER A 635 -39.75 -58.53 17.01
CA SER A 635 -38.91 -58.38 15.81
C SER A 635 -39.06 -59.53 14.79
N SER A 636 -38.63 -59.28 13.55
CA SER A 636 -38.48 -60.32 12.52
C SER A 636 -37.00 -60.57 12.24
N VAL A 637 -36.45 -61.68 12.75
CA VAL A 637 -35.00 -61.91 12.74
C VAL A 637 -34.64 -63.16 11.94
N LEU A 638 -33.67 -63.06 11.02
CA LEU A 638 -33.02 -64.25 10.43
C LEU A 638 -31.62 -64.40 10.99
N VAL A 639 -31.33 -65.56 11.56
CA VAL A 639 -30.12 -65.84 12.32
C VAL A 639 -29.44 -67.11 11.79
N PRO A 640 -28.61 -67.00 10.75
CA PRO A 640 -27.64 -68.05 10.43
C PRO A 640 -26.40 -68.01 11.34
N ASP A 641 -25.93 -69.19 11.75
CA ASP A 641 -24.60 -69.40 12.39
C ASP A 641 -24.33 -68.52 13.65
N SER A 642 -25.30 -68.34 14.55
CA SER A 642 -25.16 -67.39 15.68
C SER A 642 -25.65 -67.95 17.03
N VAL A 643 -25.48 -67.17 18.11
CA VAL A 643 -25.99 -67.49 19.46
C VAL A 643 -26.97 -66.41 19.91
N VAL A 644 -28.19 -66.81 20.28
CA VAL A 644 -29.24 -65.91 20.81
C VAL A 644 -29.59 -66.36 22.24
N ALA A 645 -29.61 -65.45 23.22
CA ALA A 645 -30.00 -65.83 24.57
C ALA A 645 -31.54 -65.89 24.71
N GLU A 646 -32.26 -64.86 24.32
CA GLU A 646 -33.72 -64.76 24.56
C GLU A 646 -34.46 -64.15 23.35
N VAL A 647 -35.61 -64.73 23.00
CA VAL A 647 -36.50 -64.27 21.91
C VAL A 647 -37.93 -64.14 22.43
N LYS A 648 -38.55 -62.95 22.29
CA LYS A 648 -39.93 -62.66 22.73
C LYS A 648 -40.77 -62.02 21.63
N ASP A 649 -42.04 -62.41 21.55
CA ASP A 649 -43.06 -61.79 20.69
C ASP A 649 -42.63 -61.63 19.20
N SER A 650 -41.77 -62.53 18.70
CA SER A 650 -41.01 -62.33 17.46
C SER A 650 -41.25 -63.41 16.42
N SER A 651 -40.96 -63.11 15.15
CA SER A 651 -40.88 -64.12 14.08
C SER A 651 -39.43 -64.39 13.70
N VAL A 652 -38.87 -65.53 14.09
CA VAL A 652 -37.43 -65.80 13.95
C VAL A 652 -37.18 -67.01 13.04
N LEU A 653 -36.28 -66.89 12.06
CA LEU A 653 -35.73 -68.04 11.33
C LEU A 653 -34.30 -68.28 11.77
N VAL A 654 -34.03 -69.44 12.35
CA VAL A 654 -32.75 -69.82 12.93
C VAL A 654 -32.18 -71.00 12.15
N THR A 655 -30.95 -70.87 11.65
CA THR A 655 -30.23 -71.96 10.99
C THR A 655 -28.84 -72.11 11.58
N ASP A 656 -28.38 -73.34 11.86
CA ASP A 656 -27.03 -73.62 12.37
C ASP A 656 -26.64 -72.85 13.66
N SER A 657 -27.59 -72.63 14.59
CA SER A 657 -27.41 -71.70 15.73
C SER A 657 -27.78 -72.30 17.09
N VAL A 658 -27.55 -71.54 18.17
CA VAL A 658 -27.96 -71.89 19.55
C VAL A 658 -28.88 -70.82 20.11
N VAL A 659 -30.08 -71.21 20.56
CA VAL A 659 -31.06 -70.33 21.22
C VAL A 659 -31.29 -70.83 22.64
N ALA A 660 -31.21 -69.96 23.65
CA ALA A 660 -31.51 -70.38 25.03
C ALA A 660 -33.03 -70.43 25.27
N GLU A 661 -33.75 -69.33 25.10
CA GLU A 661 -35.18 -69.24 25.44
C GLU A 661 -36.00 -68.57 24.32
N VAL A 662 -37.20 -69.09 24.06
CA VAL A 662 -38.19 -68.57 23.09
C VAL A 662 -39.57 -68.47 23.74
N GLU A 663 -40.14 -67.26 23.85
CA GLU A 663 -41.45 -66.98 24.45
C GLU A 663 -42.36 -66.27 23.43
N ASP A 664 -43.66 -66.63 23.37
CA ASP A 664 -44.71 -65.95 22.59
C ASP A 664 -44.40 -65.72 21.08
N SER A 665 -43.59 -66.58 20.45
CA SER A 665 -42.97 -66.32 19.14
C SER A 665 -43.32 -67.35 18.07
N SER A 666 -43.14 -66.99 16.80
CA SER A 666 -43.19 -67.93 15.67
C SER A 666 -41.79 -68.21 15.16
N VAL A 667 -41.24 -69.40 15.41
CA VAL A 667 -39.83 -69.71 15.10
C VAL A 667 -39.72 -70.86 14.10
N LEU A 668 -38.93 -70.72 13.03
CA LEU A 668 -38.48 -71.88 12.24
C LEU A 668 -37.00 -72.12 12.52
N VAL A 669 -36.69 -73.32 13.00
CA VAL A 669 -35.37 -73.75 13.43
C VAL A 669 -34.90 -74.87 12.49
N SER A 670 -33.69 -74.76 11.95
CA SER A 670 -33.05 -75.86 11.21
C SER A 670 -31.61 -76.03 11.68
N ASP A 671 -31.14 -77.27 11.82
CA ASP A 671 -29.75 -77.58 12.21
C ASP A 671 -29.26 -76.89 13.51
N SER A 672 -30.12 -76.68 14.50
CA SER A 672 -29.82 -75.82 15.67
C SER A 672 -30.09 -76.50 17.04
N VAL A 673 -29.73 -75.82 18.13
CA VAL A 673 -30.04 -76.25 19.50
C VAL A 673 -30.88 -75.18 20.21
N VAL A 674 -32.04 -75.55 20.74
CA VAL A 674 -32.93 -74.68 21.53
C VAL A 674 -33.06 -75.26 22.94
N ALA A 675 -32.88 -74.44 23.99
CA ALA A 675 -33.08 -74.95 25.35
C ALA A 675 -34.57 -74.99 25.71
N GLU A 676 -35.27 -73.87 25.68
CA GLU A 676 -36.68 -73.80 26.14
C GLU A 676 -37.57 -73.04 25.13
N VAL A 677 -38.80 -73.52 24.94
CA VAL A 677 -39.84 -72.92 24.08
C VAL A 677 -41.16 -72.86 24.84
N GLU A 678 -41.71 -71.66 25.07
CA GLU A 678 -42.97 -71.42 25.78
C GLU A 678 -43.95 -70.60 24.90
N ASP A 679 -45.25 -70.94 24.94
CA ASP A 679 -46.36 -70.21 24.29
C ASP A 679 -46.17 -69.88 22.78
N SER A 680 -45.43 -70.71 22.06
CA SER A 680 -44.90 -70.39 20.72
C SER A 680 -45.37 -71.35 19.62
N SER A 681 -45.28 -70.90 18.36
CA SER A 681 -45.46 -71.80 17.20
C SER A 681 -44.10 -72.09 16.56
N VAL A 682 -43.58 -73.31 16.71
CA VAL A 682 -42.22 -73.65 16.29
C VAL A 682 -42.20 -74.73 15.21
N PHE A 683 -41.42 -74.54 14.15
CA PHE A 683 -41.10 -75.58 13.18
C PHE A 683 -39.63 -75.96 13.32
N VAL A 684 -39.35 -77.21 13.65
CA VAL A 684 -38.01 -77.70 13.95
C VAL A 684 -37.63 -78.76 12.92
N SER A 685 -36.47 -78.63 12.28
CA SER A 685 -35.90 -79.65 11.39
C SER A 685 -34.44 -79.89 11.73
N ASP A 686 -33.99 -81.16 11.77
CA ASP A 686 -32.58 -81.51 12.02
C ASP A 686 -31.96 -80.89 13.30
N SER A 687 -32.75 -80.68 14.37
CA SER A 687 -32.32 -79.88 15.55
C SER A 687 -32.51 -80.62 16.89
N VAL A 688 -32.05 -80.01 17.98
CA VAL A 688 -32.25 -80.50 19.36
C VAL A 688 -33.00 -79.45 20.19
N VAL A 689 -34.11 -79.84 20.82
CA VAL A 689 -34.90 -78.99 21.73
C VAL A 689 -34.93 -79.64 23.11
N ALA A 690 -34.64 -78.91 24.19
CA ALA A 690 -34.69 -79.49 25.53
C ALA A 690 -36.12 -79.51 26.07
N GLU A 691 -36.83 -78.39 26.09
CA GLU A 691 -38.19 -78.30 26.65
C GLU A 691 -39.14 -77.52 25.74
N VAL A 692 -40.38 -78.01 25.59
CA VAL A 692 -41.48 -77.34 24.87
C VAL A 692 -42.72 -77.30 25.77
N LYS A 693 -43.24 -76.10 26.02
CA LYS A 693 -44.43 -75.86 26.87
C LYS A 693 -45.48 -75.02 26.14
N ASP A 694 -46.75 -75.38 26.27
CA ASP A 694 -47.92 -74.58 25.83
C ASP A 694 -47.89 -74.16 24.33
N SER A 695 -47.18 -74.94 23.50
CA SER A 695 -46.79 -74.53 22.15
C SER A 695 -47.44 -75.37 21.05
N SER A 696 -47.37 -74.90 19.80
CA SER A 696 -47.70 -75.72 18.63
C SER A 696 -46.43 -76.02 17.83
N VAL A 697 -45.91 -77.25 17.93
CA VAL A 697 -44.60 -77.60 17.35
C VAL A 697 -44.73 -78.60 16.20
N LEU A 698 -43.99 -78.34 15.11
CA LEU A 698 -43.85 -79.25 13.98
C LEU A 698 -42.40 -79.70 13.91
N VAL A 699 -42.13 -80.95 14.28
CA VAL A 699 -40.79 -81.51 14.41
C VAL A 699 -40.54 -82.51 13.28
N SER A 700 -39.40 -82.39 12.60
CA SER A 700 -38.93 -83.36 11.62
C SER A 700 -37.44 -83.66 11.83
N ASP A 701 -37.02 -84.93 11.77
CA ASP A 701 -35.60 -85.30 11.84
C ASP A 701 -34.83 -84.76 13.08
N SER A 702 -35.50 -84.59 14.23
CA SER A 702 -34.95 -83.87 15.40
C SER A 702 -35.00 -84.68 16.71
N VAL A 703 -34.44 -84.14 17.79
CA VAL A 703 -34.51 -84.72 19.15
C VAL A 703 -35.16 -83.70 20.09
N VAL A 704 -36.22 -84.09 20.79
CA VAL A 704 -36.91 -83.29 21.82
C VAL A 704 -36.81 -84.03 23.15
N ALA A 705 -36.40 -83.37 24.24
CA ALA A 705 -36.34 -84.03 25.54
C ALA A 705 -37.73 -84.07 26.20
N GLU A 706 -38.37 -82.92 26.43
CA GLU A 706 -39.64 -82.86 27.15
C GLU A 706 -40.68 -82.00 26.41
N VAL A 707 -41.93 -82.46 26.39
CA VAL A 707 -43.10 -81.80 25.75
C VAL A 707 -44.28 -81.76 26.72
N GLU A 708 -44.73 -80.56 27.10
CA GLU A 708 -45.87 -80.34 28.02
C GLU A 708 -46.96 -79.44 27.41
N GLU A 709 -48.24 -79.79 27.65
CA GLU A 709 -49.45 -78.99 27.31
C GLU A 709 -49.52 -78.50 25.84
N SER A 710 -48.97 -79.24 24.88
CA SER A 710 -48.73 -78.76 23.51
C SER A 710 -49.57 -79.51 22.44
N SER A 711 -49.58 -78.96 21.21
CA SER A 711 -50.17 -79.62 20.03
C SER A 711 -49.12 -79.82 18.96
N GLU A 712 -48.71 -81.07 18.72
CA GLU A 712 -47.51 -81.35 17.91
C GLU A 712 -47.73 -82.31 16.74
N LEU A 713 -47.02 -82.07 15.64
CA LEU A 713 -46.81 -83.08 14.59
C LEU A 713 -45.33 -83.42 14.53
N VAL A 714 -45.03 -84.69 14.78
CA VAL A 714 -43.68 -85.21 14.98
C VAL A 714 -43.43 -86.25 13.90
N SER A 715 -42.36 -86.13 13.13
CA SER A 715 -42.01 -87.08 12.06
C SER A 715 -40.51 -87.38 12.04
N ASP A 716 -40.12 -88.64 11.88
CA ASP A 716 -38.71 -89.05 11.79
C ASP A 716 -37.81 -88.57 12.98
N SER A 717 -38.32 -88.57 14.23
CA SER A 717 -37.64 -87.90 15.36
C SER A 717 -37.62 -88.73 16.65
N PHE A 718 -36.90 -88.25 17.67
CA PHE A 718 -36.83 -88.84 19.01
C PHE A 718 -37.44 -87.88 20.03
N VAL A 719 -38.40 -88.34 20.82
CA VAL A 719 -39.00 -87.58 21.93
C VAL A 719 -38.79 -88.36 23.23
N ALA A 720 -38.25 -87.76 24.28
CA ALA A 720 -38.07 -88.49 25.54
C ALA A 720 -39.40 -88.57 26.31
N GLU A 721 -40.03 -87.45 26.63
CA GLU A 721 -41.25 -87.42 27.46
C GLU A 721 -42.33 -86.51 26.83
N VAL A 722 -43.59 -86.96 26.85
CA VAL A 722 -44.78 -86.21 26.39
C VAL A 722 -45.86 -86.24 27.48
N GLU A 723 -46.22 -85.09 28.03
CA GLU A 723 -47.26 -84.93 29.06
C GLU A 723 -48.38 -83.99 28.60
N ASP A 724 -49.64 -84.33 28.90
CA ASP A 724 -50.83 -83.45 28.72
C ASP A 724 -51.06 -82.89 27.31
N SER A 725 -50.54 -83.57 26.28
CA SER A 725 -50.43 -83.02 24.92
C SER A 725 -51.32 -83.74 23.89
N SER A 726 -51.50 -83.13 22.71
CA SER A 726 -52.13 -83.79 21.56
C SER A 726 -51.14 -83.92 20.40
N VAL A 727 -50.57 -85.12 20.23
CA VAL A 727 -49.43 -85.35 19.34
C VAL A 727 -49.80 -86.29 18.19
N LEU A 728 -49.42 -85.95 16.96
CA LEU A 728 -49.42 -86.86 15.81
C LEU A 728 -47.99 -87.28 15.49
N ILE A 729 -47.69 -88.56 15.68
CA ILE A 729 -46.33 -89.10 15.58
C ILE A 729 -46.24 -90.03 14.37
N GLY A 730 -45.33 -89.74 13.44
CA GLY A 730 -45.01 -90.58 12.29
C GLY A 730 -43.54 -91.00 12.32
N ASP A 731 -43.21 -92.26 12.02
CA ASP A 731 -41.83 -92.74 11.86
C ASP A 731 -40.85 -92.32 12.99
N SER A 732 -41.28 -92.28 14.26
CA SER A 732 -40.48 -91.71 15.37
C SER A 732 -40.29 -92.68 16.56
N ILE A 733 -39.46 -92.31 17.54
CA ILE A 733 -39.27 -93.05 18.79
C ILE A 733 -39.64 -92.15 19.97
N VAL A 734 -40.56 -92.60 20.82
CA VAL A 734 -40.99 -91.92 22.05
C VAL A 734 -40.65 -92.78 23.25
N ALA A 735 -40.04 -92.21 24.30
CA ALA A 735 -39.79 -92.99 25.51
C ALA A 735 -41.06 -93.07 26.36
N GLU A 736 -41.61 -91.96 26.83
CA GLU A 736 -42.75 -91.96 27.78
C GLU A 736 -43.87 -91.01 27.31
N VAL A 737 -45.12 -91.44 27.52
CA VAL A 737 -46.35 -90.70 27.14
C VAL A 737 -47.33 -90.74 28.32
N GLU A 738 -47.67 -89.59 28.90
CA GLU A 738 -48.60 -89.45 30.04
C GLU A 738 -49.75 -88.47 29.76
N GLU A 739 -50.96 -88.81 30.25
CA GLU A 739 -52.20 -87.99 30.18
C GLU A 739 -52.57 -87.40 28.80
N SER A 740 -52.12 -88.00 27.70
CA SER A 740 -52.17 -87.41 26.35
C SER A 740 -53.19 -88.04 25.39
N SER A 741 -53.42 -87.41 24.24
CA SER A 741 -54.23 -87.95 23.15
C SER A 741 -53.47 -87.98 21.83
N GLU A 742 -53.06 -89.17 21.38
CA GLU A 742 -52.09 -89.32 20.30
C GLU A 742 -52.57 -90.17 19.13
N LEU A 743 -52.13 -89.84 17.91
CA LEU A 743 -52.16 -90.79 16.79
C LEU A 743 -50.72 -91.08 16.34
N VAL A 744 -50.30 -92.32 16.55
CA VAL A 744 -48.96 -92.83 16.29
C VAL A 744 -49.00 -93.74 15.06
N SER A 745 -48.11 -93.54 14.09
CA SER A 745 -47.97 -94.37 12.90
C SER A 745 -46.50 -94.68 12.63
N ASP A 746 -46.19 -95.92 12.25
CA ASP A 746 -44.83 -96.39 11.92
C ASP A 746 -43.74 -96.09 12.99
N SER A 747 -44.09 -96.04 14.29
CA SER A 747 -43.21 -95.55 15.37
C SER A 747 -42.90 -96.61 16.46
N VAL A 748 -42.05 -96.28 17.43
CA VAL A 748 -41.82 -97.08 18.65
C VAL A 748 -42.08 -96.22 19.89
N VAL A 749 -42.97 -96.66 20.77
CA VAL A 749 -43.25 -96.01 22.07
C VAL A 749 -42.85 -96.95 23.19
N ALA A 750 -42.08 -96.50 24.18
CA ALA A 750 -41.70 -97.38 25.29
C ALA A 750 -42.86 -97.52 26.28
N GLU A 751 -43.35 -96.43 26.87
CA GLU A 751 -44.36 -96.46 27.92
C GLU A 751 -45.51 -95.49 27.61
N VAL A 752 -46.75 -95.89 27.92
CA VAL A 752 -47.98 -95.09 27.74
C VAL A 752 -48.83 -95.23 29.00
N GLU A 753 -49.01 -94.15 29.75
CA GLU A 753 -49.83 -94.09 30.97
C GLU A 753 -50.99 -93.09 30.83
N ASP A 754 -52.16 -93.44 31.38
CA ASP A 754 -53.37 -92.59 31.48
C ASP A 754 -53.84 -91.87 30.19
N SER A 755 -53.50 -92.42 29.02
CA SER A 755 -53.61 -91.76 27.71
C SER A 755 -54.61 -92.42 26.74
N SER A 756 -54.95 -91.72 25.66
CA SER A 756 -55.71 -92.29 24.55
C SER A 756 -54.91 -92.28 23.25
N VAL A 757 -54.43 -93.45 22.82
CA VAL A 757 -53.47 -93.58 21.71
C VAL A 757 -54.06 -94.41 20.56
N PHE A 758 -54.03 -93.88 19.34
CA PHE A 758 -54.32 -94.65 18.13
C PHE A 758 -53.01 -95.03 17.45
N VAL A 759 -52.73 -96.32 17.34
CA VAL A 759 -51.45 -96.84 16.87
C VAL A 759 -51.64 -97.61 15.56
N SER A 760 -50.90 -97.25 14.52
CA SER A 760 -50.87 -97.99 13.25
C SER A 760 -49.45 -98.36 12.86
N ASP A 761 -49.21 -99.59 12.40
CA ASP A 761 -47.88 -100.08 11.96
C ASP A 761 -46.70 -99.83 12.94
N SER A 762 -46.95 -99.73 14.26
CA SER A 762 -45.95 -99.32 15.27
C SER A 762 -45.65 -100.41 16.32
N VAL A 763 -44.79 -100.11 17.31
CA VAL A 763 -44.50 -100.97 18.47
C VAL A 763 -44.66 -100.18 19.76
N VAL A 764 -45.45 -100.67 20.72
CA VAL A 764 -45.58 -100.10 22.08
C VAL A 764 -45.09 -101.12 23.09
N ALA A 765 -44.17 -100.76 24.00
CA ALA A 765 -43.63 -101.70 24.96
C ALA A 765 -44.61 -101.94 26.12
N GLU A 766 -45.02 -100.89 26.83
CA GLU A 766 -45.92 -100.96 27.99
C GLU A 766 -47.07 -99.97 27.87
N VAL A 767 -48.24 -100.37 28.37
CA VAL A 767 -49.48 -99.55 28.37
C VAL A 767 -50.20 -99.75 29.69
N GLU A 768 -50.30 -98.70 30.51
CA GLU A 768 -51.00 -98.68 31.79
C GLU A 768 -52.19 -97.70 31.78
N ASP A 769 -53.31 -98.10 32.39
CA ASP A 769 -54.54 -97.30 32.59
C ASP A 769 -55.09 -96.51 31.35
N SER A 770 -54.73 -96.94 30.14
CA SER A 770 -54.93 -96.21 28.90
C SER A 770 -55.98 -96.86 27.97
N SER A 771 -56.38 -96.11 26.92
CA SER A 771 -57.23 -96.64 25.84
C SER A 771 -56.48 -96.63 24.50
N VAL A 772 -56.16 -97.81 23.98
CA VAL A 772 -55.33 -97.95 22.77
C VAL A 772 -56.12 -98.58 21.62
N LEU A 773 -56.15 -97.92 20.48
CA LEU A 773 -56.74 -98.42 19.24
C LEU A 773 -55.63 -98.86 18.30
N VAL A 774 -55.52 -100.15 18.02
CA VAL A 774 -54.38 -100.70 17.26
C VAL A 774 -54.81 -101.19 15.88
N SER A 775 -54.00 -100.90 14.86
CA SER A 775 -54.08 -101.51 13.53
C SER A 775 -52.69 -101.91 13.05
N ASP A 776 -52.48 -103.19 12.72
CA ASP A 776 -51.20 -103.69 12.20
C ASP A 776 -49.95 -103.39 13.08
N SER A 777 -50.12 -103.22 14.41
CA SER A 777 -49.03 -102.89 15.36
C SER A 777 -48.80 -103.97 16.42
N VAL A 778 -47.72 -103.86 17.20
CA VAL A 778 -47.37 -104.77 18.30
C VAL A 778 -47.42 -104.03 19.64
N VAL A 779 -48.13 -104.59 20.62
CA VAL A 779 -48.08 -104.15 22.02
C VAL A 779 -47.54 -105.29 22.88
N ALA A 780 -46.52 -105.03 23.69
CA ALA A 780 -45.84 -106.07 24.49
C ALA A 780 -46.55 -106.33 25.82
N GLU A 781 -46.77 -105.31 26.64
CA GLU A 781 -47.44 -105.42 27.95
C GLU A 781 -48.61 -104.42 28.05
N VAL A 782 -49.69 -104.86 28.71
CA VAL A 782 -50.94 -104.07 28.86
C VAL A 782 -51.50 -104.34 30.25
N GLU A 783 -51.41 -103.36 31.14
CA GLU A 783 -51.98 -103.40 32.49
C GLU A 783 -53.18 -102.45 32.59
N ASP A 784 -54.29 -102.95 33.16
CA ASP A 784 -55.56 -102.24 33.43
C ASP A 784 -56.18 -101.38 32.29
N SER A 785 -55.70 -101.56 31.05
CA SER A 785 -56.06 -100.77 29.87
C SER A 785 -57.08 -101.45 28.93
N SER A 786 -57.67 -100.67 28.02
CA SER A 786 -58.63 -101.17 27.02
C SER A 786 -58.09 -101.08 25.59
N VAL A 787 -57.81 -102.24 24.99
CA VAL A 787 -57.34 -102.35 23.59
C VAL A 787 -58.50 -102.78 22.67
N LEU A 788 -58.83 -101.97 21.66
CA LEU A 788 -59.81 -102.33 20.61
C LEU A 788 -59.09 -102.47 19.27
N ASP A 789 -59.38 -103.55 18.56
CA ASP A 789 -58.44 -104.08 17.55
C ASP A 789 -59.13 -104.64 16.30
N SER A 790 -58.44 -104.55 15.16
CA SER A 790 -58.75 -105.27 13.92
C SER A 790 -57.87 -106.50 13.67
N ASP A 791 -56.58 -106.50 14.07
CA ASP A 791 -55.53 -107.50 13.73
C ASP A 791 -54.23 -107.41 14.62
N VAL A 792 -54.28 -107.53 15.97
CA VAL A 792 -53.09 -107.52 16.88
C VAL A 792 -52.37 -108.87 16.97
N SER A 793 -51.04 -108.83 16.98
CA SER A 793 -50.19 -109.96 17.40
C SER A 793 -49.44 -109.68 18.71
N PHE A 794 -49.82 -110.36 19.80
CA PHE A 794 -49.06 -110.37 21.06
C PHE A 794 -47.76 -111.16 20.88
N ILE A 795 -46.61 -110.55 21.19
CA ILE A 795 -45.30 -111.19 21.09
C ILE A 795 -44.77 -111.53 22.49
N CYS A 796 -44.21 -112.73 22.67
CA CYS A 796 -43.68 -113.21 23.95
C CYS A 796 -42.42 -112.44 24.43
N GLU A 797 -42.23 -112.36 25.76
CA GLU A 797 -41.12 -111.81 26.60
C GLU A 797 -39.71 -111.72 25.96
N SER A 798 -39.37 -112.55 24.98
CA SER A 798 -38.04 -112.54 24.33
C SER A 798 -37.80 -111.38 23.36
N VAL A 799 -38.85 -110.75 22.84
CA VAL A 799 -38.74 -109.58 21.96
C VAL A 799 -38.72 -108.28 22.78
N VAL A 800 -39.43 -108.26 23.91
CA VAL A 800 -39.39 -107.17 24.91
C VAL A 800 -37.96 -106.88 25.36
N ALA A 801 -37.20 -107.92 25.73
CA ALA A 801 -35.79 -107.77 26.13
C ALA A 801 -34.85 -107.23 25.02
N VAL A 802 -35.26 -107.30 23.75
CA VAL A 802 -34.50 -106.72 22.63
C VAL A 802 -34.86 -105.25 22.45
N LEU A 803 -36.13 -104.88 22.63
CA LEU A 803 -36.60 -103.50 22.60
C LEU A 803 -36.03 -102.70 23.78
N GLU A 804 -36.09 -103.23 25.01
CA GLU A 804 -35.46 -102.61 26.20
C GLU A 804 -33.95 -102.35 25.97
N SER A 805 -33.26 -103.27 25.31
CA SER A 805 -31.83 -103.11 25.00
C SER A 805 -31.56 -102.06 23.92
N VAL A 806 -32.53 -101.75 23.06
CA VAL A 806 -32.43 -100.74 22.01
C VAL A 806 -32.81 -99.35 22.55
N LEU A 807 -33.76 -99.29 23.49
CA LEU A 807 -34.17 -98.04 24.14
C LEU A 807 -33.16 -97.57 25.21
N SER A 808 -32.45 -98.48 25.88
CA SER A 808 -31.50 -98.16 26.96
C SER A 808 -30.16 -97.56 26.51
N GLY A 809 -29.89 -97.36 25.21
CA GLY A 809 -28.57 -96.89 24.75
C GLY A 809 -28.65 -96.09 23.48
#